data_AF-A0A176Z4F8-F1
#
_entry.id   AF-A0A176Z4F8-F1
#
_cell.length_a   1.000
_cell.length_b   1.000
_cell.length_c   1.000
_cell.angle_alpha   90.00
_cell.angle_beta   90.00
_cell.angle_gamma   90.00
#
_symmetry.space_group_name_H-M   'P 1'
#
loop_
_entity.id
_entity.type
_entity.pdbx_description
1 polymer ?
#
loop_
_entity_poly.entity_id
_entity_poly.type
_entity_poly.pdbx_seq_one_letter_code
_entity_poly.pdbx_strand_id
1 'polypeptide(L)'
;MGHITMRQVIVDAARHESIVIRNDDGNSTCESAGSRVKSDHVPLPPRTMRRPAAPLWFAAALVAMCVSNPPGSGSAHAQSNGIAGDSQQPGQAKPGDAGEARQAGDQEQTPEILASEPATTRRDLESLQDLLKKEREERVQVEKVLQKSLEQEHARAARLERDLAAARHDVETLAALAVKANDEAAKLKQAPQSGAADLQKSLEQERERAARLEQDLAASRRDVEKQAALAAEASDEAAKLKRAPQGGAADLQKSLEQEQARAARLEQDLAASRRDVEAQAALATKASDEAAKLKQASQSGAADLKKSLEQEQARAAQLEQGLATARRDVEKQAALAAEASDEAAKLKQASQSGAADLKKSLEQEQARAAQLERDLATARRDVEKQAALATEASDEAAKLKQASQSGAADLQKSLEQEHERAARLEQDIAASRRDVETQAALTAKTGDELARLKLTTEAGAVELRRSMQKEHERADALAQDLSMARTKIYAYEAQAAKANDEAAQQKKSEAGDTAELRQSLQREQQRAGQLARDLAIKSRERDAQAAEASAQVAAMKQAAEQAATEQRSLLQRERGRAEQLEKDLASARRDIGAHAAKVPSAAPQAVTAGATGRAAPEAPARAPVRPTESQATVARTPANAEVHLNDGAQEARLIARARLLVERGDIGGARIVLERVAEMGSAQASFALAETYDPRILSTWGTYGTRGDATKARDLYAKAEAGGIKEAKARFDALRR
;
A
#
# COMPACT_ATOMS: atom_id res chain seq x y z
N MET A 1 -30.97 -35.20 -86.84
CA MET A 1 -31.64 -36.44 -86.36
C MET A 1 -30.68 -37.16 -85.43
N GLY A 2 -31.17 -37.98 -84.49
CA GLY A 2 -30.31 -38.89 -83.71
C GLY A 2 -30.01 -38.47 -82.27
N HIS A 3 -30.80 -39.03 -81.35
CA HIS A 3 -30.57 -39.37 -79.93
C HIS A 3 -29.12 -39.25 -79.40
N ILE A 4 -28.82 -38.53 -78.31
CA ILE A 4 -29.26 -38.69 -76.89
C ILE A 4 -28.63 -39.92 -76.19
N THR A 5 -27.76 -39.67 -75.19
CA THR A 5 -27.89 -40.28 -73.85
C THR A 5 -27.10 -39.51 -72.76
N MET A 6 -27.62 -39.63 -71.53
CA MET A 6 -27.20 -39.05 -70.23
C MET A 6 -25.68 -38.97 -69.96
N ARG A 7 -25.17 -37.99 -69.20
CA ARG A 7 -25.48 -37.79 -67.76
C ARG A 7 -25.34 -36.33 -67.27
N GLN A 8 -26.19 -35.95 -66.32
CA GLN A 8 -26.06 -34.72 -65.52
C GLN A 8 -25.04 -34.88 -64.39
N VAL A 9 -24.21 -33.85 -64.19
CA VAL A 9 -24.20 -33.07 -62.93
C VAL A 9 -24.11 -31.60 -63.34
N ILE A 10 -25.01 -30.77 -62.81
CA ILE A 10 -25.05 -29.30 -62.95
C ILE A 10 -24.27 -28.71 -61.75
N VAL A 11 -23.25 -27.87 -61.93
CA VAL A 11 -23.33 -26.38 -62.08
C VAL A 11 -23.99 -25.73 -60.84
N ASP A 12 -23.47 -24.70 -60.18
CA ASP A 12 -22.17 -23.98 -60.12
C ASP A 12 -22.07 -23.41 -58.67
N ALA A 13 -21.20 -22.50 -58.17
CA ALA A 13 -20.24 -21.51 -58.69
C ALA A 13 -19.27 -21.12 -57.53
N ALA A 14 -18.20 -20.31 -57.64
CA ALA A 14 -17.48 -19.69 -58.76
C ALA A 14 -16.03 -19.33 -58.32
N ARG A 15 -15.09 -19.21 -59.28
CA ARG A 15 -14.20 -18.03 -59.56
C ARG A 15 -13.68 -17.16 -58.38
N HIS A 16 -12.42 -16.71 -58.30
CA HIS A 16 -11.18 -16.83 -59.11
C HIS A 16 -10.00 -16.74 -58.09
N GLU A 17 -8.95 -17.55 -58.16
CA GLU A 17 -7.74 -17.42 -58.99
C GLU A 17 -6.88 -16.14 -58.79
N SER A 18 -5.67 -16.35 -58.24
CA SER A 18 -4.41 -15.77 -58.75
C SER A 18 -3.31 -16.83 -58.54
N ILE A 19 -2.98 -17.60 -59.58
CA ILE A 19 -1.97 -17.29 -60.62
C ILE A 19 -0.55 -17.23 -60.03
N VAL A 20 0.18 -18.34 -60.20
CA VAL A 20 1.63 -18.43 -60.01
C VAL A 20 2.28 -18.39 -61.39
N ILE A 21 3.00 -17.32 -61.70
CA ILE A 21 3.84 -17.23 -62.90
C ILE A 21 5.25 -17.70 -62.52
N ARG A 22 5.71 -18.78 -63.15
CA ARG A 22 7.15 -19.06 -63.26
C ARG A 22 7.72 -18.19 -64.38
N ASN A 23 8.86 -17.56 -64.12
CA ASN A 23 9.88 -17.29 -65.13
C ASN A 23 11.16 -17.97 -64.63
N ASP A 24 11.88 -18.62 -65.53
CA ASP A 24 13.18 -19.23 -65.27
C ASP A 24 14.33 -18.26 -65.65
N ASP A 25 15.57 -18.73 -65.45
CA ASP A 25 16.85 -18.15 -65.88
C ASP A 25 17.39 -16.85 -65.23
N GLY A 26 18.72 -16.80 -65.09
CA GLY A 26 19.44 -15.51 -65.21
C GLY A 26 20.29 -14.99 -64.05
N ASN A 27 21.26 -15.78 -63.56
CA ASN A 27 22.57 -15.31 -63.04
C ASN A 27 22.67 -13.91 -62.37
N SER A 28 22.88 -13.88 -61.05
CA SER A 28 23.83 -12.92 -60.45
C SER A 28 24.42 -13.48 -59.14
N THR A 29 25.68 -13.10 -58.86
CA THR A 29 26.45 -13.51 -57.68
C THR A 29 26.64 -12.31 -56.75
N CYS A 30 26.90 -12.59 -55.46
CA CYS A 30 27.11 -11.60 -54.39
C CYS A 30 25.84 -10.79 -54.04
N GLU A 31 25.70 -10.19 -52.85
CA GLU A 31 26.66 -10.03 -51.74
C GLU A 31 25.96 -10.11 -50.36
N SER A 32 26.70 -10.00 -49.27
CA SER A 32 26.19 -10.23 -47.91
C SER A 32 25.43 -9.04 -47.30
N ALA A 33 24.25 -9.31 -46.73
CA ALA A 33 23.69 -8.50 -45.63
C ALA A 33 22.84 -9.39 -44.70
N GLY A 34 23.15 -9.41 -43.41
CA GLY A 34 22.41 -10.19 -42.42
C GLY A 34 21.29 -9.39 -41.76
N SER A 35 20.05 -9.87 -41.88
CA SER A 35 18.91 -9.38 -41.07
C SER A 35 18.07 -10.55 -40.57
N ARG A 36 18.45 -11.09 -39.40
CA ARG A 36 17.65 -12.10 -38.68
C ARG A 36 16.42 -11.42 -38.08
N VAL A 37 15.29 -11.51 -38.78
CA VAL A 37 13.98 -11.16 -38.22
C VAL A 37 13.77 -11.98 -36.94
N LYS A 38 13.53 -11.30 -35.81
CA LYS A 38 13.09 -11.93 -34.58
C LYS A 38 11.57 -12.08 -34.62
N SER A 39 11.09 -13.32 -34.61
CA SER A 39 9.70 -13.61 -34.26
C SER A 39 9.60 -13.72 -32.75
N ASP A 40 9.20 -12.64 -32.08
CA ASP A 40 9.01 -12.64 -30.62
C ASP A 40 7.72 -13.38 -30.24
N HIS A 41 7.79 -14.71 -30.12
CA HIS A 41 6.80 -15.49 -29.40
C HIS A 41 7.18 -15.57 -27.92
N VAL A 42 6.47 -14.84 -27.08
CA VAL A 42 6.63 -14.83 -25.61
C VAL A 42 5.99 -16.08 -25.00
N PRO A 43 6.73 -16.94 -24.27
CA PRO A 43 6.15 -18.00 -23.45
C PRO A 43 5.65 -17.44 -22.11
N LEU A 44 4.45 -17.84 -21.69
CA LEU A 44 3.91 -17.50 -20.37
C LEU A 44 4.41 -18.48 -19.28
N PRO A 45 4.61 -18.03 -18.03
CA PRO A 45 5.25 -18.84 -16.98
C PRO A 45 4.30 -19.85 -16.30
N PRO A 46 4.81 -21.01 -15.84
CA PRO A 46 4.01 -22.02 -15.14
C PRO A 46 3.64 -21.58 -13.71
N ARG A 47 2.34 -21.50 -13.42
CA ARG A 47 1.80 -21.22 -12.06
C ARG A 47 1.74 -22.49 -11.20
N THR A 48 2.62 -22.62 -10.21
CA THR A 48 2.57 -23.72 -9.24
C THR A 48 1.50 -23.52 -8.16
N MET A 49 0.30 -24.09 -8.34
CA MET A 49 -0.72 -24.09 -7.28
C MET A 49 -0.43 -25.13 -6.19
N ARG A 50 0.16 -24.70 -5.06
CA ARG A 50 0.03 -25.44 -3.79
C ARG A 50 -1.35 -25.18 -3.19
N ARG A 51 -2.17 -26.24 -3.05
CA ARG A 51 -3.44 -26.19 -2.30
C ARG A 51 -3.17 -26.32 -0.80
N PRO A 52 -3.57 -25.36 0.06
CA PRO A 52 -4.03 -25.68 1.41
C PRO A 52 -5.44 -26.26 1.35
N ALA A 53 -5.78 -27.18 2.27
CA ALA A 53 -7.16 -27.67 2.39
C ALA A 53 -8.03 -26.67 3.16
N ALA A 54 -9.29 -26.50 2.74
CA ALA A 54 -10.30 -25.73 3.44
C ALA A 54 -11.42 -26.67 3.94
N PRO A 55 -11.93 -26.50 5.18
CA PRO A 55 -13.00 -27.34 5.71
C PRO A 55 -14.36 -26.99 5.10
N LEU A 56 -15.18 -28.02 4.87
CA LEU A 56 -16.57 -27.88 4.43
C LEU A 56 -17.43 -27.32 5.56
N TRP A 57 -18.17 -26.24 5.30
CA TRP A 57 -19.30 -25.80 6.13
C TRP A 57 -20.60 -26.20 5.44
N PHE A 58 -21.42 -26.99 6.12
CA PHE A 58 -22.79 -27.27 5.70
C PHE A 58 -23.75 -26.21 6.26
N ALA A 59 -24.75 -25.83 5.47
CA ALA A 59 -25.84 -24.97 5.91
C ALA A 59 -26.95 -25.79 6.58
N ALA A 60 -27.55 -25.21 7.62
CA ALA A 60 -28.83 -25.63 8.17
C ALA A 60 -29.68 -24.37 8.40
N ALA A 61 -30.96 -24.42 8.07
CA ALA A 61 -31.85 -23.26 8.09
C ALA A 61 -33.15 -23.58 8.82
N LEU A 62 -33.45 -22.83 9.89
CA LEU A 62 -34.80 -22.70 10.46
C LEU A 62 -34.84 -21.62 11.55
N VAL A 63 -35.69 -20.61 11.36
CA VAL A 63 -36.69 -20.06 12.32
C VAL A 63 -37.42 -18.89 11.61
N ALA A 64 -38.66 -18.62 12.04
CA ALA A 64 -39.66 -17.87 11.27
C ALA A 64 -39.61 -16.33 11.43
N MET A 65 -40.49 -15.66 10.67
CA MET A 65 -40.60 -14.21 10.48
C MET A 65 -41.78 -13.61 11.28
N CYS A 66 -41.84 -12.27 11.38
CA CYS A 66 -42.99 -11.43 11.82
C CYS A 66 -43.18 -11.27 13.36
N VAL A 67 -43.66 -10.14 13.91
CA VAL A 67 -44.03 -8.82 13.32
C VAL A 67 -43.97 -7.68 14.38
N SER A 68 -44.02 -6.41 13.95
CA SER A 68 -44.07 -5.22 14.83
C SER A 68 -45.51 -4.80 15.23
N ASN A 69 -45.80 -4.64 16.54
CA ASN A 69 -46.35 -3.38 17.14
C ASN A 69 -46.76 -3.52 18.63
N PRO A 70 -46.78 -2.41 19.40
CA PRO A 70 -47.42 -2.28 20.73
C PRO A 70 -48.73 -1.43 20.64
N PRO A 71 -49.36 -0.96 21.74
CA PRO A 71 -49.41 -1.45 23.13
C PRO A 71 -50.87 -1.78 23.59
N GLY A 72 -51.05 -2.29 24.81
CA GLY A 72 -52.38 -2.40 25.44
C GLY A 72 -52.31 -2.70 26.95
N SER A 73 -53.17 -2.06 27.75
CA SER A 73 -53.26 -2.27 29.20
C SER A 73 -54.39 -3.23 29.58
N GLY A 74 -54.24 -3.96 30.69
CA GLY A 74 -55.29 -4.82 31.23
C GLY A 74 -54.83 -5.70 32.39
N SER A 75 -55.24 -5.36 33.61
CA SER A 75 -54.96 -6.14 34.82
C SER A 75 -56.13 -7.07 35.17
N ALA A 76 -55.86 -8.36 35.42
CA ALA A 76 -56.78 -9.25 36.12
C ALA A 76 -56.03 -10.40 36.82
N HIS A 77 -56.55 -10.86 37.97
CA HIS A 77 -56.10 -12.08 38.65
C HIS A 77 -57.01 -13.27 38.30
N ALA A 78 -56.42 -14.42 37.97
CA ALA A 78 -56.92 -15.77 38.23
C ALA A 78 -55.73 -16.74 38.05
N GLN A 79 -55.22 -17.40 39.09
CA GLN A 79 -55.73 -18.66 39.65
C GLN A 79 -55.84 -19.80 38.62
N SER A 80 -54.90 -20.75 38.70
CA SER A 80 -55.09 -22.14 38.28
C SER A 80 -54.48 -23.07 39.34
N ASN A 81 -55.16 -24.17 39.64
CA ASN A 81 -54.76 -25.20 40.62
C ASN A 81 -54.42 -26.51 39.90
N GLY A 82 -53.39 -27.22 40.37
CA GLY A 82 -53.04 -28.57 39.89
C GLY A 82 -52.42 -28.59 38.48
N ILE A 83 -51.79 -29.68 38.03
CA ILE A 83 -51.76 -31.06 38.58
C ILE A 83 -50.30 -31.53 38.74
N ALA A 84 -50.09 -32.62 39.48
CA ALA A 84 -48.76 -33.16 39.80
C ALA A 84 -47.92 -33.52 38.55
N GLY A 85 -46.60 -33.35 38.67
CA GLY A 85 -45.63 -34.01 37.80
C GLY A 85 -45.36 -35.44 38.30
N ASP A 86 -45.23 -36.38 37.38
CA ASP A 86 -44.85 -37.76 37.66
C ASP A 86 -43.38 -38.02 37.26
N SER A 87 -42.71 -38.91 37.98
CA SER A 87 -41.29 -39.25 37.80
C SER A 87 -40.96 -40.52 38.57
N GLN A 88 -41.02 -41.69 37.91
CA GLN A 88 -40.61 -42.96 38.49
C GLN A 88 -39.61 -43.73 37.61
N GLN A 89 -38.64 -44.36 38.29
CA GLN A 89 -37.63 -45.24 37.71
C GLN A 89 -38.19 -46.68 37.62
N PRO A 90 -37.73 -47.51 36.65
CA PRO A 90 -37.78 -48.95 36.80
C PRO A 90 -36.62 -49.44 37.70
N GLY A 91 -36.92 -50.30 38.66
CA GLY A 91 -35.96 -50.90 39.59
C GLY A 91 -35.28 -52.19 39.08
N GLN A 92 -34.33 -52.70 39.86
CA GLN A 92 -33.63 -53.96 39.58
C GLN A 92 -34.47 -55.20 39.95
N ALA A 93 -34.21 -56.33 39.29
CA ALA A 93 -34.57 -57.66 39.77
C ALA A 93 -33.45 -58.68 39.49
N LYS A 94 -33.11 -59.51 40.48
CA LYS A 94 -32.29 -60.73 40.31
C LYS A 94 -33.19 -61.91 39.93
N PRO A 95 -32.59 -62.98 39.38
CA PRO A 95 -32.81 -64.28 40.03
C PRO A 95 -31.55 -65.17 40.16
N GLY A 96 -31.59 -66.02 41.18
CA GLY A 96 -31.12 -67.41 41.19
C GLY A 96 -32.25 -68.24 41.84
N ASP A 97 -32.30 -69.57 41.81
CA ASP A 97 -31.31 -70.60 41.43
C ASP A 97 -32.06 -71.91 41.08
N ALA A 98 -31.33 -73.00 40.79
CA ALA A 98 -31.74 -74.40 40.67
C ALA A 98 -32.26 -74.90 39.30
N GLY A 99 -31.77 -76.09 38.92
CA GLY A 99 -32.18 -76.85 37.72
C GLY A 99 -31.11 -77.86 37.27
N GLU A 100 -31.21 -79.11 37.72
CA GLU A 100 -30.30 -80.20 37.32
C GLU A 100 -30.61 -80.74 35.92
N ALA A 101 -29.59 -81.10 35.12
CA ALA A 101 -29.59 -82.33 34.33
C ALA A 101 -28.22 -82.68 33.70
N ARG A 102 -27.75 -83.88 34.04
CA ARG A 102 -26.93 -84.82 33.25
C ARG A 102 -26.41 -84.37 31.87
N GLN A 103 -25.12 -84.55 31.65
CA GLN A 103 -24.60 -84.91 30.31
C GLN A 103 -23.59 -86.05 30.44
N ALA A 104 -23.65 -86.99 29.51
CA ALA A 104 -22.67 -88.06 29.32
C ALA A 104 -22.19 -88.01 27.87
N GLY A 105 -20.95 -88.41 27.62
CA GLY A 105 -20.33 -88.37 26.30
C GLY A 105 -18.90 -87.90 26.38
N ASP A 106 -17.96 -88.84 26.31
CA ASP A 106 -16.55 -88.55 26.09
C ASP A 106 -16.34 -87.92 24.71
N GLN A 107 -15.43 -86.96 24.61
CA GLN A 107 -14.17 -87.17 23.89
C GLN A 107 -13.19 -86.01 24.05
N GLU A 108 -11.90 -86.35 23.95
CA GLU A 108 -10.77 -85.43 24.06
C GLU A 108 -10.59 -84.62 22.77
N GLN A 109 -10.18 -83.34 22.88
CA GLN A 109 -8.96 -82.83 22.21
C GLN A 109 -8.62 -81.35 22.52
N THR A 110 -7.32 -81.10 22.72
CA THR A 110 -6.58 -79.82 22.61
C THR A 110 -7.07 -78.57 23.39
N PRO A 111 -6.35 -78.17 24.46
CA PRO A 111 -6.53 -76.88 25.12
C PRO A 111 -5.38 -75.89 24.85
N GLU A 112 -5.52 -74.95 23.89
CA GLU A 112 -4.61 -73.77 23.85
C GLU A 112 -5.12 -72.54 23.07
N ILE A 113 -5.97 -72.70 22.05
CA ILE A 113 -6.24 -71.60 21.08
C ILE A 113 -7.25 -70.54 21.58
N LEU A 114 -8.24 -70.92 22.40
CA LEU A 114 -9.36 -70.05 22.81
C LEU A 114 -9.03 -68.98 23.87
N ALA A 115 -7.78 -68.91 24.35
CA ALA A 115 -7.36 -67.91 25.35
C ALA A 115 -6.86 -66.58 24.75
N SER A 116 -6.63 -66.53 23.44
CA SER A 116 -5.97 -65.41 22.76
C SER A 116 -6.92 -64.29 22.31
N GLU A 117 -8.10 -64.64 21.81
CA GLU A 117 -9.14 -63.73 21.33
C GLU A 117 -9.69 -62.73 22.39
N PRO A 118 -9.94 -63.11 23.66
CA PRO A 118 -10.29 -62.12 24.70
C PRO A 118 -9.13 -61.19 25.08
N ALA A 119 -7.88 -61.52 24.71
CA ALA A 119 -6.70 -60.72 25.01
C ALA A 119 -6.31 -59.75 23.87
N THR A 120 -6.74 -59.99 22.63
CA THR A 120 -6.65 -59.00 21.53
C THR A 120 -7.75 -57.96 21.67
N THR A 121 -9.01 -58.40 21.69
CA THR A 121 -10.20 -57.54 21.82
C THR A 121 -10.14 -56.58 23.02
N ARG A 122 -9.52 -57.00 24.13
CA ARG A 122 -9.27 -56.13 25.29
C ARG A 122 -8.25 -55.01 25.00
N ARG A 123 -7.16 -55.30 24.29
CA ARG A 123 -6.18 -54.27 23.87
C ARG A 123 -6.77 -53.32 22.85
N ASP A 124 -7.64 -53.81 21.97
CA ASP A 124 -8.37 -52.98 21.01
C ASP A 124 -9.32 -52.02 21.74
N LEU A 125 -10.02 -52.50 22.77
CA LEU A 125 -10.88 -51.68 23.63
C LEU A 125 -10.08 -50.64 24.44
N GLU A 126 -8.94 -51.00 25.00
CA GLU A 126 -8.04 -50.09 25.72
C GLU A 126 -7.46 -49.02 24.75
N SER A 127 -7.08 -49.41 23.53
CA SER A 127 -6.61 -48.50 22.46
C SER A 127 -7.71 -47.53 22.01
N LEU A 128 -8.95 -48.00 21.87
CA LEU A 128 -10.10 -47.15 21.56
C LEU A 128 -10.40 -46.17 22.70
N GLN A 129 -10.26 -46.56 23.97
CA GLN A 129 -10.42 -45.65 25.10
C GLN A 129 -9.36 -44.54 25.11
N ASP A 130 -8.10 -44.85 24.79
CA ASP A 130 -7.03 -43.85 24.74
C ASP A 130 -7.18 -42.88 23.56
N LEU A 131 -7.66 -43.36 22.40
CA LEU A 131 -8.09 -42.49 21.30
C LEU A 131 -9.24 -41.56 21.72
N LEU A 132 -10.22 -42.07 22.49
CA LEU A 132 -11.36 -41.29 22.98
C LEU A 132 -10.95 -40.26 24.05
N LYS A 133 -9.93 -40.54 24.87
CA LYS A 133 -9.29 -39.54 25.76
C LYS A 133 -8.62 -38.45 24.93
N LYS A 134 -7.81 -38.84 23.95
CA LYS A 134 -7.07 -37.91 23.08
C LYS A 134 -8.00 -36.99 22.30
N GLU A 135 -9.10 -37.51 21.73
CA GLU A 135 -10.12 -36.67 21.09
C GLU A 135 -10.75 -35.65 22.06
N ARG A 136 -10.97 -36.01 23.34
CA ARG A 136 -11.51 -35.09 24.34
C ARG A 136 -10.50 -33.99 24.69
N GLU A 137 -9.22 -34.34 24.81
CA GLU A 137 -8.14 -33.37 25.04
C GLU A 137 -7.96 -32.41 23.85
N GLU A 138 -7.98 -32.93 22.62
CA GLU A 138 -7.93 -32.13 21.39
C GLU A 138 -9.16 -31.21 21.26
N ARG A 139 -10.37 -31.68 21.60
CA ARG A 139 -11.60 -30.85 21.65
C ARG A 139 -11.49 -29.72 22.69
N VAL A 140 -11.06 -30.02 23.92
CA VAL A 140 -10.84 -29.00 24.97
C VAL A 140 -9.77 -27.99 24.56
N GLN A 141 -8.75 -28.41 23.81
CA GLN A 141 -7.73 -27.49 23.32
C GLN A 141 -8.25 -26.59 22.19
N VAL A 142 -9.08 -27.12 21.28
CA VAL A 142 -9.79 -26.33 20.25
C VAL A 142 -10.77 -25.33 20.89
N GLU A 143 -11.51 -25.75 21.92
CA GLU A 143 -12.43 -24.89 22.68
C GLU A 143 -11.69 -23.72 23.35
N LYS A 144 -10.56 -23.98 24.00
CA LYS A 144 -9.69 -22.91 24.57
C LYS A 144 -9.17 -21.94 23.51
N VAL A 145 -8.85 -22.42 22.31
CA VAL A 145 -8.41 -21.56 21.18
C VAL A 145 -9.57 -20.71 20.66
N LEU A 146 -10.77 -21.28 20.52
CA LEU A 146 -11.99 -20.55 20.14
C LEU A 146 -12.36 -19.48 21.18
N GLN A 147 -12.34 -19.82 22.48
CA GLN A 147 -12.63 -18.87 23.56
C GLN A 147 -11.62 -17.71 23.57
N LYS A 148 -10.33 -18.00 23.43
CA LYS A 148 -9.29 -16.96 23.30
C LYS A 148 -9.46 -16.09 22.04
N SER A 149 -10.01 -16.64 20.96
CA SER A 149 -10.37 -15.88 19.75
C SER A 149 -11.56 -14.96 19.99
N LEU A 150 -12.60 -15.42 20.68
CA LEU A 150 -13.76 -14.62 21.08
C LEU A 150 -13.35 -13.47 22.03
N GLU A 151 -12.50 -13.75 23.03
CA GLU A 151 -11.93 -12.73 23.91
C GLU A 151 -11.15 -11.65 23.14
N GLN A 152 -10.40 -12.04 22.09
CA GLN A 152 -9.73 -11.07 21.20
C GLN A 152 -10.72 -10.23 20.38
N GLU A 153 -11.80 -10.81 19.86
CA GLU A 153 -12.81 -10.05 19.12
C GLU A 153 -13.63 -9.12 20.02
N HIS A 154 -14.01 -9.54 21.24
CA HIS A 154 -14.61 -8.65 22.23
C HIS A 154 -13.65 -7.50 22.61
N ALA A 155 -12.35 -7.78 22.77
CA ALA A 155 -11.34 -6.75 23.01
C ALA A 155 -11.08 -5.82 21.81
N ARG A 156 -11.41 -6.24 20.57
CA ARG A 156 -11.39 -5.41 19.36
C ARG A 156 -12.63 -4.53 19.28
N ALA A 157 -13.82 -5.11 19.46
CA ALA A 157 -15.10 -4.38 19.51
C ALA A 157 -15.08 -3.28 20.57
N ALA A 158 -14.69 -3.61 21.80
CA ALA A 158 -14.57 -2.66 22.91
C ALA A 158 -13.45 -1.62 22.74
N ARG A 159 -12.59 -1.71 21.71
CA ARG A 159 -11.70 -0.62 21.27
C ARG A 159 -12.40 0.27 20.24
N LEU A 160 -13.01 -0.33 19.22
CA LEU A 160 -13.76 0.39 18.18
C LEU A 160 -14.89 1.26 18.76
N GLU A 161 -15.60 0.80 19.80
CA GLU A 161 -16.61 1.60 20.49
C GLU A 161 -16.03 2.86 21.17
N ARG A 162 -14.83 2.76 21.77
CA ARG A 162 -14.14 3.91 22.38
C ARG A 162 -13.59 4.87 21.34
N ASP A 163 -13.02 4.35 20.25
CA ASP A 163 -12.58 5.16 19.11
C ASP A 163 -13.77 5.92 18.47
N LEU A 164 -14.95 5.29 18.37
CA LEU A 164 -16.18 5.92 17.88
C LEU A 164 -16.75 6.96 18.86
N ALA A 165 -16.65 6.72 20.18
CA ALA A 165 -17.05 7.69 21.19
C ALA A 165 -16.16 8.94 21.17
N ALA A 166 -14.84 8.76 21.07
CA ALA A 166 -13.88 9.85 20.91
C ALA A 166 -14.14 10.66 19.63
N ALA A 167 -14.30 9.98 18.48
CA ALA A 167 -14.58 10.64 17.20
C ALA A 167 -15.89 11.45 17.20
N ARG A 168 -16.91 11.04 17.97
CA ARG A 168 -18.15 11.84 18.16
C ARG A 168 -17.89 13.11 18.97
N HIS A 169 -17.16 13.00 20.08
CA HIS A 169 -16.78 14.15 20.91
C HIS A 169 -15.91 15.16 20.15
N ASP A 170 -15.00 14.69 19.31
CA ASP A 170 -14.16 15.56 18.46
C ASP A 170 -15.00 16.33 17.43
N VAL A 171 -15.99 15.68 16.81
CA VAL A 171 -16.92 16.35 15.87
C VAL A 171 -17.79 17.40 16.59
N GLU A 172 -18.29 17.09 17.78
CA GLU A 172 -19.05 18.04 18.61
C GLU A 172 -18.19 19.25 19.04
N THR A 173 -16.93 19.00 19.42
CA THR A 173 -15.93 20.03 19.74
C THR A 173 -15.63 20.92 18.53
N LEU A 174 -15.46 20.33 17.35
CA LEU A 174 -15.24 21.07 16.10
C LEU A 174 -16.46 21.90 15.69
N ALA A 175 -17.68 21.42 15.92
CA ALA A 175 -18.91 22.17 15.68
C ALA A 175 -19.01 23.39 16.62
N ALA A 176 -18.72 23.23 17.92
CA ALA A 176 -18.70 24.33 18.88
C ALA A 176 -17.64 25.40 18.53
N LEU A 177 -16.49 24.99 18.01
CA LEU A 177 -15.45 25.91 17.51
C LEU A 177 -15.86 26.62 16.20
N ALA A 178 -16.66 25.99 15.34
CA ALA A 178 -17.17 26.62 14.13
C ALA A 178 -18.21 27.72 14.43
N VAL A 179 -19.07 27.52 15.44
CA VAL A 179 -20.01 28.56 15.92
C VAL A 179 -19.25 29.79 16.43
N LYS A 180 -18.25 29.59 17.32
CA LYS A 180 -17.43 30.70 17.83
C LYS A 180 -16.69 31.48 16.74
N ALA A 181 -16.15 30.79 15.75
CA ALA A 181 -15.48 31.44 14.62
C ALA A 181 -16.43 32.34 13.80
N ASN A 182 -17.70 31.94 13.65
CA ASN A 182 -18.71 32.80 13.02
C ASN A 182 -19.07 34.02 13.88
N ASP A 183 -19.19 33.86 15.21
CA ASP A 183 -19.45 34.98 16.13
C ASP A 183 -18.29 36.00 16.16
N GLU A 184 -17.05 35.54 15.98
CA GLU A 184 -15.87 36.40 15.88
C GLU A 184 -15.78 37.08 14.50
N ALA A 185 -16.03 36.34 13.40
CA ALA A 185 -16.12 36.92 12.06
C ALA A 185 -17.26 37.96 11.91
N ALA A 186 -18.36 37.80 12.67
CA ALA A 186 -19.43 38.79 12.75
C ALA A 186 -18.99 40.10 13.42
N LYS A 187 -18.13 40.02 14.45
CA LYS A 187 -17.59 41.20 15.16
C LYS A 187 -16.55 41.95 14.30
N LEU A 188 -15.64 41.23 13.64
CA LEU A 188 -14.63 41.84 12.76
C LEU A 188 -15.27 42.66 11.62
N LYS A 189 -16.41 42.23 11.08
CA LYS A 189 -17.16 42.98 10.06
C LYS A 189 -17.68 44.35 10.51
N GLN A 190 -17.71 44.66 11.81
CA GLN A 190 -18.11 45.98 12.33
C GLN A 190 -16.92 46.93 12.52
N ALA A 191 -15.70 46.41 12.70
CA ALA A 191 -14.49 47.20 12.94
C ALA A 191 -14.06 48.17 11.79
N PRO A 192 -14.16 47.83 10.49
CA PRO A 192 -13.65 48.72 9.43
C PRO A 192 -14.47 50.00 9.24
N GLN A 193 -15.70 50.07 9.77
CA GLN A 193 -16.56 51.25 9.62
C GLN A 193 -16.18 52.42 10.54
N SER A 194 -15.56 52.16 11.70
CA SER A 194 -15.04 53.23 12.56
C SER A 194 -13.66 53.71 12.10
N GLY A 195 -12.72 52.79 11.84
CA GLY A 195 -11.34 53.13 11.48
C GLY A 195 -11.22 53.98 10.20
N ALA A 196 -12.13 53.81 9.24
CA ALA A 196 -12.18 54.66 8.04
C ALA A 196 -12.55 56.12 8.36
N ALA A 197 -13.50 56.33 9.28
CA ALA A 197 -13.95 57.67 9.68
C ALA A 197 -12.87 58.43 10.47
N ASP A 198 -12.15 57.74 11.37
CA ASP A 198 -11.07 58.35 12.15
C ASP A 198 -9.87 58.74 11.26
N LEU A 199 -9.51 57.92 10.27
CA LEU A 199 -8.48 58.27 9.27
C LEU A 199 -8.90 59.49 8.42
N GLN A 200 -10.15 59.55 7.98
CA GLN A 200 -10.67 60.67 7.20
C GLN A 200 -10.63 61.99 8.01
N LYS A 201 -11.03 61.93 9.28
CA LYS A 201 -10.96 63.04 10.24
C LYS A 201 -9.52 63.50 10.53
N SER A 202 -8.57 62.56 10.61
CA SER A 202 -7.15 62.88 10.80
C SER A 202 -6.56 63.59 9.58
N LEU A 203 -6.91 63.17 8.36
CA LEU A 203 -6.46 63.81 7.12
C LEU A 203 -7.01 65.24 6.97
N GLU A 204 -8.22 65.50 7.47
CA GLU A 204 -8.84 66.83 7.46
C GLU A 204 -8.14 67.80 8.43
N GLN A 205 -7.76 67.32 9.63
CA GLN A 205 -6.98 68.10 10.59
C GLN A 205 -5.57 68.47 10.08
N GLU A 206 -4.90 67.58 9.35
CA GLU A 206 -3.60 67.90 8.74
C GLU A 206 -3.72 68.94 7.61
N ARG A 207 -4.82 68.93 6.85
CA ARG A 207 -5.10 69.97 5.84
C ARG A 207 -5.32 71.35 6.48
N GLU A 208 -6.06 71.42 7.59
CA GLU A 208 -6.19 72.66 8.36
C GLU A 208 -4.85 73.18 8.89
N ARG A 209 -3.96 72.28 9.35
CA ARG A 209 -2.63 72.65 9.86
C ARG A 209 -1.76 73.23 8.75
N ALA A 210 -1.74 72.60 7.57
CA ALA A 210 -1.01 73.09 6.40
C ALA A 210 -1.47 74.50 5.98
N ALA A 211 -2.78 74.73 5.88
CA ALA A 211 -3.34 76.03 5.48
C ALA A 211 -2.97 77.17 6.46
N ARG A 212 -2.89 76.89 7.77
CA ARG A 212 -2.45 77.88 8.78
C ARG A 212 -0.98 78.24 8.61
N LEU A 213 -0.11 77.25 8.37
CA LEU A 213 1.32 77.49 8.13
C LEU A 213 1.58 78.30 6.85
N GLU A 214 0.81 78.09 5.78
CA GLU A 214 0.88 78.93 4.57
C GLU A 214 0.46 80.39 4.86
N GLN A 215 -0.57 80.60 5.69
CA GLN A 215 -1.00 81.93 6.11
C GLN A 215 0.07 82.65 6.96
N ASP A 216 0.71 81.96 7.90
CA ASP A 216 1.76 82.53 8.75
C ASP A 216 3.04 82.87 7.94
N LEU A 217 3.40 82.04 6.97
CA LEU A 217 4.48 82.33 6.01
C LEU A 217 4.15 83.54 5.11
N ALA A 218 2.89 83.66 4.66
CA ALA A 218 2.44 84.81 3.88
C ALA A 218 2.41 86.11 4.70
N ALA A 219 2.07 86.06 5.98
CA ALA A 219 2.17 87.20 6.90
C ALA A 219 3.64 87.61 7.10
N SER A 220 4.50 86.64 7.43
CA SER A 220 5.94 86.85 7.64
C SER A 220 6.63 87.52 6.44
N ARG A 221 6.28 87.11 5.21
CA ARG A 221 6.80 87.74 3.98
C ARG A 221 6.41 89.22 3.85
N ARG A 222 5.14 89.56 4.13
CA ARG A 222 4.66 90.96 4.08
C ARG A 222 5.33 91.83 5.14
N ASP A 223 5.67 91.28 6.30
CA ASP A 223 6.35 92.04 7.35
C ASP A 223 7.83 92.26 7.04
N VAL A 224 8.51 91.29 6.40
CA VAL A 224 9.85 91.50 5.81
C VAL A 224 9.82 92.57 4.70
N GLU A 225 8.80 92.56 3.83
CA GLU A 225 8.60 93.53 2.76
C GLU A 225 8.40 94.97 3.30
N LYS A 226 7.61 95.14 4.37
CA LYS A 226 7.48 96.42 5.09
C LYS A 226 8.80 96.88 5.70
N GLN A 227 9.56 95.98 6.34
CA GLN A 227 10.85 96.33 6.94
C GLN A 227 11.88 96.74 5.87
N ALA A 228 11.85 96.11 4.70
CA ALA A 228 12.68 96.52 3.56
C ALA A 228 12.31 97.92 3.03
N ALA A 229 11.00 98.24 2.94
CA ALA A 229 10.55 99.58 2.55
C ALA A 229 10.98 100.67 3.55
N LEU A 230 10.80 100.43 4.85
CA LEU A 230 11.23 101.36 5.91
C LEU A 230 12.76 101.56 5.93
N ALA A 231 13.53 100.50 5.64
CA ALA A 231 14.98 100.60 5.50
C ALA A 231 15.42 101.44 4.28
N ALA A 232 14.66 101.39 3.17
CA ALA A 232 14.89 102.23 2.01
C ALA A 232 14.64 103.71 2.32
N GLU A 233 13.49 104.05 2.92
CA GLU A 233 13.18 105.44 3.34
C GLU A 233 14.24 106.00 4.32
N ALA A 234 14.69 105.19 5.27
CA ALA A 234 15.77 105.58 6.19
C ALA A 234 17.11 105.83 5.46
N SER A 235 17.38 105.11 4.37
CA SER A 235 18.59 105.32 3.55
C SER A 235 18.51 106.60 2.70
N ASP A 236 17.33 106.97 2.22
CA ASP A 236 17.10 108.23 1.49
C ASP A 236 17.20 109.46 2.41
N GLU A 237 16.71 109.39 3.65
CA GLU A 237 16.95 110.43 4.66
C GLU A 237 18.44 110.53 5.05
N ALA A 238 19.13 109.40 5.21
CA ALA A 238 20.57 109.40 5.44
C ALA A 238 21.37 110.01 4.27
N ALA A 239 20.88 109.88 3.03
CA ALA A 239 21.46 110.54 1.86
C ALA A 239 21.27 112.06 1.88
N LYS A 240 20.09 112.55 2.31
CA LYS A 240 19.78 114.00 2.40
C LYS A 240 20.67 114.73 3.41
N LEU A 241 21.03 114.09 4.51
CA LEU A 241 21.88 114.67 5.57
C LEU A 241 23.36 114.88 5.15
N LYS A 242 23.80 114.34 4.00
CA LYS A 242 25.22 114.30 3.60
C LYS A 242 25.72 115.56 2.88
N ARG A 243 25.43 116.75 3.41
CA ARG A 243 25.85 118.07 2.84
C ARG A 243 26.42 119.08 3.87
N ALA A 244 27.50 118.71 4.56
CA ALA A 244 28.45 119.66 5.17
C ALA A 244 29.84 118.99 5.32
N PRO A 245 30.97 119.71 5.14
CA PRO A 245 32.31 119.12 5.18
C PRO A 245 33.10 119.38 6.48
N GLN A 246 34.21 118.63 6.61
CA GLN A 246 35.29 118.73 7.61
C GLN A 246 35.02 118.11 9.00
N GLY A 247 35.89 117.16 9.38
CA GLY A 247 35.85 116.39 10.64
C GLY A 247 36.11 114.89 10.43
N GLY A 248 35.50 114.29 9.39
CA GLY A 248 35.34 112.83 9.27
C GLY A 248 36.57 111.98 8.91
N ALA A 249 37.82 112.40 9.12
CA ALA A 249 38.98 111.57 8.77
C ALA A 249 39.06 110.28 9.63
N ALA A 250 38.92 110.43 10.96
CA ALA A 250 38.91 109.29 11.87
C ALA A 250 37.65 108.41 11.73
N ASP A 251 36.51 109.01 11.40
CA ASP A 251 35.25 108.29 11.23
C ASP A 251 35.17 107.57 9.88
N LEU A 252 35.79 108.11 8.82
CA LEU A 252 36.00 107.38 7.57
C LEU A 252 36.93 106.18 7.77
N GLN A 253 37.99 106.30 8.57
CA GLN A 253 38.86 105.16 8.85
C GLN A 253 38.16 104.09 9.70
N LYS A 254 37.43 104.46 10.76
CA LYS A 254 36.58 103.51 11.50
C LYS A 254 35.51 102.85 10.62
N SER A 255 34.92 103.61 9.70
CA SER A 255 33.96 103.10 8.71
C SER A 255 34.63 102.10 7.75
N LEU A 256 35.84 102.40 7.27
CA LEU A 256 36.63 101.49 6.43
C LEU A 256 36.98 100.19 7.18
N GLU A 257 37.43 100.28 8.42
CA GLU A 257 37.72 99.13 9.29
C GLU A 257 36.44 98.31 9.59
N GLN A 258 35.29 98.99 9.78
CA GLN A 258 33.99 98.33 9.96
C GLN A 258 33.49 97.64 8.68
N GLU A 259 33.70 98.24 7.51
CA GLU A 259 33.39 97.62 6.21
C GLU A 259 34.33 96.45 5.89
N GLN A 260 35.62 96.54 6.21
CA GLN A 260 36.54 95.41 6.11
C GLN A 260 36.13 94.25 7.04
N ALA A 261 35.70 94.55 8.28
CA ALA A 261 35.17 93.55 9.20
C ALA A 261 33.82 92.96 8.74
N ARG A 262 33.00 93.71 7.99
CA ARG A 262 31.77 93.21 7.34
C ARG A 262 32.11 92.31 6.15
N ALA A 263 33.03 92.73 5.29
CA ALA A 263 33.50 91.95 4.14
C ALA A 263 34.10 90.60 4.58
N ALA A 264 34.98 90.60 5.58
CA ALA A 264 35.58 89.37 6.12
C ALA A 264 34.52 88.40 6.70
N ARG A 265 33.44 88.91 7.31
CA ARG A 265 32.30 88.08 7.75
C ARG A 265 31.52 87.52 6.57
N LEU A 266 31.20 88.34 5.56
CA LEU A 266 30.52 87.88 4.35
C LEU A 266 31.35 86.84 3.59
N GLU A 267 32.67 86.97 3.52
CA GLU A 267 33.56 85.93 2.98
C GLU A 267 33.53 84.64 3.80
N GLN A 268 33.51 84.73 5.14
CA GLN A 268 33.37 83.59 6.03
C GLN A 268 32.01 82.88 5.87
N ASP A 269 30.92 83.64 5.77
CA ASP A 269 29.55 83.14 5.62
C ASP A 269 29.33 82.52 4.22
N LEU A 270 29.91 83.11 3.17
CA LEU A 270 29.95 82.52 1.83
C LEU A 270 30.82 81.25 1.78
N ALA A 271 31.93 81.21 2.52
CA ALA A 271 32.77 80.02 2.63
C ALA A 271 32.10 78.89 3.45
N ALA A 272 31.28 79.22 4.46
CA ALA A 272 30.42 78.26 5.14
C ALA A 272 29.35 77.72 4.18
N SER A 273 28.58 78.62 3.56
CA SER A 273 27.52 78.28 2.60
C SER A 273 28.02 77.38 1.45
N ARG A 274 29.24 77.61 0.95
CA ARG A 274 29.87 76.75 -0.07
C ARG A 274 30.15 75.34 0.43
N ARG A 275 30.67 75.19 1.66
CA ARG A 275 30.90 73.87 2.27
C ARG A 275 29.58 73.13 2.54
N ASP A 276 28.53 73.85 2.94
CA ASP A 276 27.22 73.25 3.15
C ASP A 276 26.58 72.76 1.84
N VAL A 277 26.72 73.54 0.76
CA VAL A 277 26.30 73.10 -0.60
C VAL A 277 27.14 71.92 -1.10
N GLU A 278 28.45 71.92 -0.87
CA GLU A 278 29.35 70.80 -1.22
C GLU A 278 28.99 69.53 -0.44
N ALA A 279 28.70 69.65 0.86
CA ALA A 279 28.21 68.55 1.70
C ALA A 279 26.84 68.03 1.24
N GLN A 280 25.90 68.92 0.89
CA GLN A 280 24.60 68.54 0.33
C GLN A 280 24.74 67.84 -1.02
N ALA A 281 25.64 68.30 -1.90
CA ALA A 281 25.96 67.61 -3.15
C ALA A 281 26.56 66.22 -2.91
N ALA A 282 27.46 66.08 -1.93
CA ALA A 282 28.06 64.80 -1.53
C ALA A 282 27.07 63.84 -0.82
N LEU A 283 25.93 64.33 -0.31
CA LEU A 283 24.82 63.52 0.17
C LEU A 283 23.87 63.14 -0.96
N ALA A 284 23.58 64.06 -1.89
CA ALA A 284 22.73 63.81 -3.04
C ALA A 284 23.32 62.75 -4.00
N THR A 285 24.63 62.75 -4.22
CA THR A 285 25.31 61.71 -5.01
C THR A 285 25.22 60.34 -4.33
N LYS A 286 25.48 60.25 -3.02
CA LYS A 286 25.34 59.00 -2.25
C LYS A 286 23.91 58.45 -2.30
N ALA A 287 22.90 59.32 -2.12
CA ALA A 287 21.50 58.93 -2.23
C ALA A 287 21.14 58.42 -3.63
N SER A 288 21.72 59.01 -4.69
CA SER A 288 21.59 58.54 -6.07
C SER A 288 22.24 57.16 -6.27
N ASP A 289 23.45 56.95 -5.75
CA ASP A 289 24.17 55.66 -5.82
C ASP A 289 23.43 54.55 -5.06
N GLU A 290 22.82 54.86 -3.91
CA GLU A 290 22.01 53.92 -3.13
C GLU A 290 20.69 53.59 -3.85
N ALA A 291 20.01 54.58 -4.43
CA ALA A 291 18.84 54.37 -5.27
C ALA A 291 19.16 53.51 -6.52
N ALA A 292 20.33 53.73 -7.15
CA ALA A 292 20.80 52.92 -8.27
C ALA A 292 21.04 51.45 -7.86
N LYS A 293 21.69 51.21 -6.71
CA LYS A 293 21.91 49.85 -6.17
C LYS A 293 20.59 49.15 -5.83
N LEU A 294 19.63 49.84 -5.22
CA LEU A 294 18.29 49.31 -4.93
C LEU A 294 17.51 48.97 -6.22
N LYS A 295 17.64 49.79 -7.27
CA LYS A 295 17.05 49.53 -8.58
C LYS A 295 17.69 48.30 -9.25
N GLN A 296 19.02 48.14 -9.17
CA GLN A 296 19.71 46.96 -9.69
C GLN A 296 19.30 45.68 -8.93
N ALA A 297 19.22 45.74 -7.59
CA ALA A 297 18.82 44.60 -6.77
C ALA A 297 17.36 44.15 -6.98
N SER A 298 16.44 45.09 -7.23
CA SER A 298 15.06 44.75 -7.59
C SER A 298 14.94 44.20 -9.01
N GLN A 299 15.78 44.66 -9.95
CA GLN A 299 15.85 44.09 -11.31
C GLN A 299 16.44 42.67 -11.33
N SER A 300 17.49 42.38 -10.55
CA SER A 300 18.00 41.00 -10.41
C SER A 300 16.98 40.09 -9.74
N GLY A 301 16.34 40.55 -8.65
CA GLY A 301 15.27 39.79 -7.99
C GLY A 301 14.09 39.47 -8.91
N ALA A 302 13.69 40.41 -9.78
CA ALA A 302 12.66 40.15 -10.79
C ALA A 302 13.09 39.13 -11.86
N ALA A 303 14.37 39.14 -12.28
CA ALA A 303 14.92 38.16 -13.21
C ALA A 303 15.00 36.76 -12.60
N ASP A 304 15.44 36.64 -11.35
CA ASP A 304 15.51 35.37 -10.62
C ASP A 304 14.12 34.79 -10.34
N LEU A 305 13.14 35.64 -9.99
CA LEU A 305 11.74 35.23 -9.85
C LEU A 305 11.15 34.73 -11.19
N LYS A 306 11.41 35.42 -12.31
CA LYS A 306 10.99 34.96 -13.64
C LYS A 306 11.58 33.60 -13.99
N LYS A 307 12.89 33.42 -13.74
CA LYS A 307 13.61 32.16 -13.98
C LYS A 307 13.09 31.02 -13.09
N SER A 308 12.71 31.32 -11.84
CA SER A 308 12.07 30.36 -10.93
C SER A 308 10.68 29.94 -11.44
N LEU A 309 9.87 30.90 -11.90
CA LEU A 309 8.56 30.63 -12.50
C LEU A 309 8.66 29.77 -13.77
N GLU A 310 9.62 30.05 -14.64
CA GLU A 310 9.91 29.24 -15.84
C GLU A 310 10.34 27.81 -15.47
N GLN A 311 11.09 27.63 -14.38
CA GLN A 311 11.47 26.30 -13.87
C GLN A 311 10.28 25.53 -13.27
N GLU A 312 9.40 26.18 -12.50
CA GLU A 312 8.19 25.53 -11.99
C GLU A 312 7.20 25.18 -13.11
N GLN A 313 7.07 26.02 -14.16
CA GLN A 313 6.28 25.69 -15.35
C GLN A 313 6.84 24.46 -16.09
N ALA A 314 8.16 24.36 -16.25
CA ALA A 314 8.80 23.19 -16.84
C ALA A 314 8.60 21.91 -16.00
N ARG A 315 8.67 22.03 -14.67
CA ARG A 315 8.38 20.93 -13.72
C ARG A 315 6.92 20.49 -13.80
N ALA A 316 5.98 21.43 -13.85
CA ALA A 316 4.56 21.14 -14.00
C ALA A 316 4.27 20.36 -15.29
N ALA A 317 4.82 20.80 -16.43
CA ALA A 317 4.67 20.09 -17.72
C ALA A 317 5.25 18.67 -17.69
N GLN A 318 6.38 18.46 -17.02
CA GLN A 318 6.96 17.12 -16.81
C GLN A 318 6.08 16.23 -15.93
N LEU A 319 5.45 16.78 -14.88
CA LEU A 319 4.52 16.06 -14.02
C LEU A 319 3.22 15.71 -14.76
N GLU A 320 2.66 16.61 -15.57
CA GLU A 320 1.52 16.32 -16.44
C GLU A 320 1.84 15.20 -17.44
N GLN A 321 3.01 15.25 -18.08
CA GLN A 321 3.46 14.19 -19.00
C GLN A 321 3.60 12.84 -18.27
N GLY A 322 4.19 12.82 -17.07
CA GLY A 322 4.34 11.62 -16.24
C GLY A 322 3.02 11.06 -15.73
N LEU A 323 2.04 11.91 -15.41
CA LEU A 323 0.68 11.48 -15.08
C LEU A 323 -0.05 10.94 -16.32
N ALA A 324 0.19 11.52 -17.50
CA ALA A 324 -0.39 11.06 -18.76
C ALA A 324 0.21 9.73 -19.27
N THR A 325 1.46 9.40 -18.95
CA THR A 325 2.00 8.05 -19.18
C THR A 325 1.45 7.06 -18.15
N ALA A 326 1.51 7.40 -16.85
CA ALA A 326 0.99 6.54 -15.78
C ALA A 326 -0.50 6.17 -15.97
N ARG A 327 -1.35 7.10 -16.43
CA ARG A 327 -2.76 6.82 -16.77
C ARG A 327 -2.88 5.78 -17.89
N ARG A 328 -2.12 5.93 -18.99
CA ARG A 328 -2.13 4.97 -20.12
C ARG A 328 -1.59 3.60 -19.71
N ASP A 329 -0.64 3.54 -18.78
CA ASP A 329 -0.11 2.26 -18.32
C ASP A 329 -1.08 1.56 -17.35
N VAL A 330 -1.81 2.30 -16.51
CA VAL A 330 -2.95 1.76 -15.73
C VAL A 330 -4.08 1.28 -16.66
N GLU A 331 -4.38 2.03 -17.73
CA GLU A 331 -5.39 1.66 -18.74
C GLU A 331 -5.03 0.36 -19.47
N LYS A 332 -3.77 0.18 -19.90
CA LYS A 332 -3.26 -1.09 -20.45
C LYS A 332 -3.35 -2.24 -19.44
N GLN A 333 -2.98 -2.01 -18.18
CA GLN A 333 -3.06 -3.04 -17.14
C GLN A 333 -4.51 -3.45 -16.84
N ALA A 334 -5.46 -2.50 -16.90
CA ALA A 334 -6.89 -2.79 -16.79
C ALA A 334 -7.40 -3.61 -17.99
N ALA A 335 -6.98 -3.29 -19.22
CA ALA A 335 -7.31 -4.07 -20.41
C ALA A 335 -6.78 -5.52 -20.32
N LEU A 336 -5.49 -5.69 -19.98
CA LEU A 336 -4.88 -7.02 -19.79
C LEU A 336 -5.55 -7.81 -18.66
N ALA A 337 -5.99 -7.16 -17.58
CA ALA A 337 -6.75 -7.80 -16.52
C ALA A 337 -8.15 -8.23 -16.96
N ALA A 338 -8.82 -7.45 -17.82
CA ALA A 338 -10.10 -7.82 -18.42
C ALA A 338 -9.94 -9.02 -19.36
N GLU A 339 -8.97 -8.99 -20.29
CA GLU A 339 -8.66 -10.10 -21.21
C GLU A 339 -8.35 -11.40 -20.45
N ALA A 340 -7.53 -11.33 -19.40
CA ALA A 340 -7.23 -12.48 -18.54
C ALA A 340 -8.47 -13.01 -17.78
N SER A 341 -9.44 -12.14 -17.46
CA SER A 341 -10.71 -12.55 -16.82
C SER A 341 -11.66 -13.22 -17.82
N ASP A 342 -11.71 -12.74 -19.06
CA ASP A 342 -12.47 -13.34 -20.16
C ASP A 342 -11.89 -14.70 -20.58
N GLU A 343 -10.56 -14.83 -20.62
CA GLU A 343 -9.89 -16.11 -20.88
C GLU A 343 -10.14 -17.11 -19.75
N ALA A 344 -10.09 -16.67 -18.49
CA ALA A 344 -10.46 -17.50 -17.34
C ALA A 344 -11.95 -17.92 -17.39
N ALA A 345 -12.85 -17.06 -17.86
CA ALA A 345 -14.26 -17.39 -18.07
C ALA A 345 -14.45 -18.43 -19.19
N LYS A 346 -13.77 -18.27 -20.33
CA LYS A 346 -13.77 -19.22 -21.45
C LYS A 346 -13.23 -20.60 -21.03
N LEU A 347 -12.11 -20.64 -20.29
CA LEU A 347 -11.54 -21.88 -19.74
C LEU A 347 -12.50 -22.56 -18.73
N LYS A 348 -13.18 -21.78 -17.89
CA LYS A 348 -14.20 -22.29 -16.97
C LYS A 348 -15.39 -22.89 -17.73
N GLN A 349 -15.87 -22.22 -18.78
CA GLN A 349 -16.95 -22.72 -19.63
C GLN A 349 -16.56 -24.02 -20.35
N ALA A 350 -15.35 -24.09 -20.92
CA ALA A 350 -14.83 -25.28 -21.58
C ALA A 350 -14.66 -26.48 -20.63
N SER A 351 -14.26 -26.24 -19.38
CA SER A 351 -14.19 -27.33 -18.38
C SER A 351 -15.59 -27.80 -17.94
N GLN A 352 -16.58 -26.92 -17.93
CA GLN A 352 -17.98 -27.27 -17.63
C GLN A 352 -18.66 -28.04 -18.78
N SER A 353 -18.42 -27.67 -20.05
CA SER A 353 -18.91 -28.45 -21.20
C SER A 353 -18.24 -29.83 -21.25
N GLY A 354 -16.91 -29.90 -21.09
CA GLY A 354 -16.20 -31.19 -21.04
C GLY A 354 -16.69 -32.11 -19.92
N ALA A 355 -17.02 -31.57 -18.74
CA ALA A 355 -17.64 -32.34 -17.66
C ALA A 355 -19.06 -32.82 -17.99
N ALA A 356 -19.85 -32.02 -18.70
CA ALA A 356 -21.19 -32.40 -19.15
C ALA A 356 -21.15 -33.49 -20.24
N ASP A 357 -20.23 -33.38 -21.20
CA ASP A 357 -20.02 -34.38 -22.26
C ASP A 357 -19.51 -35.71 -21.70
N LEU A 358 -18.58 -35.67 -20.72
CA LEU A 358 -18.14 -36.87 -19.99
C LEU A 358 -19.29 -37.53 -19.22
N LYS A 359 -20.14 -36.75 -18.54
CA LYS A 359 -21.34 -37.28 -17.85
C LYS A 359 -22.31 -37.94 -18.84
N LYS A 360 -22.56 -37.30 -19.98
CA LYS A 360 -23.42 -37.82 -21.05
C LYS A 360 -22.85 -39.10 -21.69
N SER A 361 -21.53 -39.19 -21.85
CA SER A 361 -20.86 -40.41 -22.30
C SER A 361 -20.96 -41.54 -21.27
N LEU A 362 -20.83 -41.25 -19.99
CA LEU A 362 -21.01 -42.22 -18.90
C LEU A 362 -22.45 -42.76 -18.86
N GLU A 363 -23.44 -41.88 -19.00
CA GLU A 363 -24.86 -42.26 -19.08
C GLU A 363 -25.16 -43.13 -20.32
N GLN A 364 -24.52 -42.85 -21.46
CA GLN A 364 -24.63 -43.70 -22.65
C GLN A 364 -23.99 -45.08 -22.45
N GLU A 365 -22.81 -45.18 -21.82
CA GLU A 365 -22.20 -46.48 -21.52
C GLU A 365 -23.00 -47.28 -20.48
N GLN A 366 -23.56 -46.63 -19.45
CA GLN A 366 -24.48 -47.28 -18.51
C GLN A 366 -25.75 -47.79 -19.21
N ALA A 367 -26.32 -47.02 -20.14
CA ALA A 367 -27.47 -47.46 -20.93
C ALA A 367 -27.13 -48.63 -21.88
N ARG A 368 -25.93 -48.65 -22.46
CA ARG A 368 -25.40 -49.75 -23.28
C ARG A 368 -25.19 -51.01 -22.46
N ALA A 369 -24.54 -50.91 -21.31
CA ALA A 369 -24.33 -52.03 -20.38
C ALA A 369 -25.67 -52.64 -19.93
N ALA A 370 -26.61 -51.79 -19.49
CA ALA A 370 -27.94 -52.24 -19.09
C ALA A 370 -28.77 -52.84 -20.24
N GLN A 371 -28.47 -52.52 -21.50
CA GLN A 371 -29.06 -53.21 -22.65
C GLN A 371 -28.42 -54.58 -22.89
N LEU A 372 -27.08 -54.67 -22.87
CA LEU A 372 -26.36 -55.94 -23.00
C LEU A 372 -26.76 -56.94 -21.90
N GLU A 373 -27.02 -56.49 -20.68
CA GLU A 373 -27.56 -57.34 -19.61
C GLU A 373 -28.96 -57.90 -19.93
N ARG A 374 -29.86 -57.10 -20.53
CA ARG A 374 -31.18 -57.57 -20.98
C ARG A 374 -31.06 -58.57 -22.13
N ASP A 375 -30.18 -58.30 -23.09
CA ASP A 375 -29.98 -59.16 -24.25
C ASP A 375 -29.37 -60.50 -23.81
N LEU A 376 -28.39 -60.50 -22.91
CA LEU A 376 -27.83 -61.70 -22.30
C LEU A 376 -28.85 -62.46 -21.43
N ALA A 377 -29.69 -61.77 -20.65
CA ALA A 377 -30.75 -62.41 -19.88
C ALA A 377 -31.84 -63.03 -20.76
N THR A 378 -32.09 -62.46 -21.94
CA THR A 378 -33.03 -62.99 -22.94
C THR A 378 -32.42 -64.22 -23.63
N ALA A 379 -31.18 -64.12 -24.12
CA ALA A 379 -30.46 -65.23 -24.71
C ALA A 379 -30.33 -66.44 -23.75
N ARG A 380 -30.07 -66.20 -22.44
CA ARG A 380 -30.07 -67.27 -21.43
C ARG A 380 -31.41 -68.00 -21.33
N ARG A 381 -32.53 -67.26 -21.29
CA ARG A 381 -33.88 -67.85 -21.28
C ARG A 381 -34.20 -68.61 -22.56
N ASP A 382 -33.70 -68.17 -23.70
CA ASP A 382 -33.93 -68.87 -24.98
C ASP A 382 -33.07 -70.14 -25.12
N VAL A 383 -31.86 -70.15 -24.56
CA VAL A 383 -31.06 -71.39 -24.38
C VAL A 383 -31.74 -72.34 -23.39
N GLU A 384 -32.28 -71.84 -22.28
CA GLU A 384 -33.03 -72.61 -21.29
C GLU A 384 -34.29 -73.27 -21.91
N LYS A 385 -35.06 -72.54 -22.72
CA LYS A 385 -36.17 -73.09 -23.51
C LYS A 385 -35.71 -74.16 -24.50
N GLN A 386 -34.61 -73.94 -25.23
CA GLN A 386 -34.12 -74.95 -26.18
C GLN A 386 -33.58 -76.20 -25.47
N ALA A 387 -33.00 -76.06 -24.28
CA ALA A 387 -32.64 -77.21 -23.44
C ALA A 387 -33.88 -77.99 -22.99
N ALA A 388 -34.94 -77.32 -22.54
CA ALA A 388 -36.20 -77.95 -22.17
C ALA A 388 -36.85 -78.71 -23.36
N LEU A 389 -36.96 -78.06 -24.52
CA LEU A 389 -37.47 -78.69 -25.76
C LEU A 389 -36.60 -79.87 -26.22
N ALA A 390 -35.28 -79.81 -26.02
CA ALA A 390 -34.39 -80.93 -26.31
C ALA A 390 -34.59 -82.11 -25.34
N THR A 391 -34.86 -81.85 -24.06
CA THR A 391 -35.22 -82.91 -23.11
C THR A 391 -36.60 -83.52 -23.41
N GLU A 392 -37.60 -82.70 -23.76
CA GLU A 392 -38.93 -83.20 -24.16
C GLU A 392 -38.84 -84.06 -25.42
N ALA A 393 -38.11 -83.62 -26.46
CA ALA A 393 -37.86 -84.41 -27.66
C ALA A 393 -37.07 -85.70 -27.40
N SER A 394 -36.14 -85.70 -26.44
CA SER A 394 -35.43 -86.90 -26.00
C SER A 394 -36.37 -87.89 -25.29
N ASP A 395 -37.27 -87.40 -24.44
CA ASP A 395 -38.26 -88.22 -23.75
C ASP A 395 -39.33 -88.77 -24.71
N GLU A 396 -39.73 -88.01 -25.73
CA GLU A 396 -40.58 -88.51 -26.81
C GLU A 396 -39.87 -89.56 -27.67
N ALA A 397 -38.59 -89.35 -28.03
CA ALA A 397 -37.79 -90.36 -28.71
C ALA A 397 -37.61 -91.63 -27.86
N ALA A 398 -37.48 -91.51 -26.54
CA ALA A 398 -37.44 -92.64 -25.61
C ALA A 398 -38.78 -93.40 -25.57
N LYS A 399 -39.92 -92.68 -25.48
CA LYS A 399 -41.27 -93.28 -25.54
C LYS A 399 -41.52 -94.00 -26.87
N LEU A 400 -41.14 -93.40 -28.00
CA LEU A 400 -41.25 -94.01 -29.33
C LEU A 400 -40.35 -95.25 -29.46
N LYS A 401 -39.14 -95.22 -28.89
CA LYS A 401 -38.24 -96.38 -28.83
C LYS A 401 -38.78 -97.49 -27.94
N GLN A 402 -39.42 -97.16 -26.82
CA GLN A 402 -40.08 -98.15 -25.96
C GLN A 402 -41.29 -98.78 -26.66
N ALA A 403 -42.09 -97.99 -27.37
CA ALA A 403 -43.24 -98.47 -28.15
C ALA A 403 -42.82 -99.34 -29.36
N SER A 404 -41.70 -99.02 -30.03
CA SER A 404 -41.17 -99.88 -31.09
C SER A 404 -40.50 -101.14 -30.54
N GLN A 405 -39.94 -101.10 -29.33
CA GLN A 405 -39.43 -102.30 -28.63
C GLN A 405 -40.56 -103.22 -28.14
N SER A 406 -41.70 -102.69 -27.65
CA SER A 406 -42.88 -103.52 -27.36
C SER A 406 -43.48 -104.09 -28.63
N GLY A 407 -43.62 -103.28 -29.69
CA GLY A 407 -44.05 -103.77 -31.01
C GLY A 407 -43.12 -104.84 -31.60
N ALA A 408 -41.81 -104.72 -31.39
CA ALA A 408 -40.84 -105.74 -31.77
C ALA A 408 -40.95 -107.02 -30.91
N ALA A 409 -41.25 -106.91 -29.61
CA ALA A 409 -41.49 -108.06 -28.75
C ALA A 409 -42.82 -108.78 -29.10
N ASP A 410 -43.88 -108.05 -29.41
CA ASP A 410 -45.14 -108.61 -29.91
C ASP A 410 -44.96 -109.25 -31.29
N LEU A 411 -44.18 -108.63 -32.19
CA LEU A 411 -43.78 -109.23 -33.47
C LEU A 411 -42.89 -110.46 -33.29
N GLN A 412 -41.97 -110.48 -32.32
CA GLN A 412 -41.15 -111.66 -32.03
C GLN A 412 -42.01 -112.80 -31.47
N LYS A 413 -42.97 -112.50 -30.60
CA LYS A 413 -43.92 -113.48 -30.06
C LYS A 413 -44.91 -113.98 -31.12
N SER A 414 -45.29 -113.12 -32.06
CA SER A 414 -46.05 -113.48 -33.27
C SER A 414 -45.20 -114.36 -34.20
N LEU A 415 -43.92 -114.05 -34.38
CA LEU A 415 -42.96 -114.87 -35.12
C LEU A 415 -42.69 -116.21 -34.42
N GLU A 416 -42.68 -116.29 -33.08
CA GLU A 416 -42.57 -117.56 -32.36
C GLU A 416 -43.83 -118.42 -32.58
N GLN A 417 -45.04 -117.83 -32.58
CA GLN A 417 -46.26 -118.54 -32.98
C GLN A 417 -46.27 -118.93 -34.45
N GLU A 418 -45.78 -118.08 -35.35
CA GLU A 418 -45.57 -118.40 -36.76
C GLU A 418 -44.41 -119.37 -36.98
N HIS A 419 -43.46 -119.51 -36.05
CA HIS A 419 -42.42 -120.54 -36.07
C HIS A 419 -42.93 -121.88 -35.53
N GLU A 420 -43.86 -121.90 -34.56
CA GLU A 420 -44.60 -123.12 -34.22
C GLU A 420 -45.54 -123.57 -35.36
N ARG A 421 -46.17 -122.63 -36.05
CA ARG A 421 -46.95 -122.89 -37.28
C ARG A 421 -46.04 -123.31 -38.42
N ALA A 422 -44.90 -122.64 -38.61
CA ALA A 422 -43.91 -122.99 -39.62
C ALA A 422 -43.18 -124.30 -39.32
N ALA A 423 -43.05 -124.73 -38.06
CA ALA A 423 -42.50 -126.04 -37.73
C ALA A 423 -43.49 -127.18 -38.05
N ARG A 424 -44.80 -126.95 -37.87
CA ARG A 424 -45.86 -127.86 -38.35
C ARG A 424 -45.89 -127.87 -39.87
N LEU A 425 -45.94 -126.68 -40.48
CA LEU A 425 -45.84 -126.53 -41.92
C LEU A 425 -44.51 -127.02 -42.46
N GLU A 426 -43.40 -127.09 -41.72
CA GLU A 426 -42.14 -127.70 -42.15
C GLU A 426 -42.12 -129.22 -41.96
N GLN A 427 -43.08 -129.83 -41.27
CA GLN A 427 -43.37 -131.25 -41.46
C GLN A 427 -44.13 -131.45 -42.80
N ASP A 428 -45.13 -130.63 -43.08
CA ASP A 428 -45.89 -130.64 -44.35
C ASP A 428 -45.05 -130.22 -45.57
N ILE A 429 -44.04 -129.37 -45.34
CA ILE A 429 -43.08 -128.82 -46.31
C ILE A 429 -41.77 -129.62 -46.29
N ALA A 430 -41.49 -130.48 -45.30
CA ALA A 430 -40.52 -131.57 -45.48
C ALA A 430 -41.11 -132.73 -46.30
N ALA A 431 -42.45 -132.90 -46.31
CA ALA A 431 -43.10 -133.70 -47.33
C ALA A 431 -42.97 -133.03 -48.71
N SER A 432 -43.47 -131.80 -48.87
CA SER A 432 -43.52 -131.13 -50.19
C SER A 432 -42.23 -130.46 -50.69
N ARG A 433 -41.16 -130.30 -49.89
CA ARG A 433 -39.81 -129.93 -50.41
C ARG A 433 -39.15 -131.07 -51.19
N ARG A 434 -39.55 -132.33 -50.99
CA ARG A 434 -39.16 -133.41 -51.91
C ARG A 434 -39.72 -133.19 -53.32
N ASP A 435 -40.84 -132.50 -53.42
CA ASP A 435 -41.47 -132.15 -54.70
C ASP A 435 -40.93 -130.80 -55.25
N VAL A 436 -40.63 -129.84 -54.36
CA VAL A 436 -40.20 -128.46 -54.72
C VAL A 436 -38.68 -128.28 -54.84
N GLU A 437 -37.85 -129.27 -54.46
CA GLU A 437 -36.42 -129.32 -54.82
C GLU A 437 -36.19 -129.24 -56.35
N THR A 438 -37.24 -129.54 -57.14
CA THR A 438 -37.30 -129.34 -58.60
C THR A 438 -37.28 -127.88 -59.08
N GLN A 439 -37.44 -126.88 -58.20
CA GLN A 439 -37.50 -125.45 -58.57
C GLN A 439 -36.53 -124.55 -57.79
N ALA A 440 -35.34 -125.08 -57.44
CA ALA A 440 -34.25 -124.29 -56.85
C ALA A 440 -33.61 -123.33 -57.88
N ALA A 441 -34.21 -122.15 -58.10
CA ALA A 441 -33.69 -121.14 -59.01
C ALA A 441 -33.88 -119.67 -58.53
N LEU A 442 -32.76 -118.94 -58.48
CA LEU A 442 -32.62 -117.48 -58.48
C LEU A 442 -33.02 -116.66 -57.23
N THR A 443 -32.00 -116.20 -56.49
CA THR A 443 -31.74 -114.80 -56.08
C THR A 443 -30.30 -114.73 -55.52
N ALA A 444 -29.61 -113.58 -55.38
CA ALA A 444 -30.04 -112.18 -55.42
C ALA A 444 -29.00 -111.22 -56.05
N LYS A 445 -29.47 -110.05 -56.51
CA LYS A 445 -28.78 -108.75 -56.46
C LYS A 445 -29.32 -107.99 -55.21
N THR A 446 -28.77 -106.90 -54.67
CA THR A 446 -27.72 -105.93 -55.07
C THR A 446 -27.17 -105.30 -53.77
N GLY A 447 -26.19 -104.38 -53.83
CA GLY A 447 -25.79 -103.54 -52.68
C GLY A 447 -25.56 -102.08 -53.09
N ASP A 448 -26.18 -101.13 -52.36
CA ASP A 448 -26.27 -99.70 -52.77
C ASP A 448 -26.20 -98.69 -51.60
N GLU A 449 -25.53 -99.01 -50.48
CA GLU A 449 -25.40 -98.08 -49.33
C GLU A 449 -24.11 -97.23 -49.32
N LEU A 450 -23.09 -97.60 -50.11
CA LEU A 450 -21.74 -97.03 -50.03
C LEU A 450 -21.59 -95.58 -50.56
N ALA A 451 -22.67 -94.96 -51.04
CA ALA A 451 -22.65 -93.64 -51.67
C ALA A 451 -22.88 -92.45 -50.71
N ARG A 452 -23.51 -92.66 -49.54
CA ARG A 452 -24.00 -91.55 -48.68
C ARG A 452 -23.02 -91.04 -47.62
N LEU A 453 -21.88 -91.70 -47.38
CA LEU A 453 -20.95 -91.38 -46.28
C LEU A 453 -19.81 -90.39 -46.63
N LYS A 454 -19.74 -89.86 -47.86
CA LYS A 454 -18.62 -88.99 -48.30
C LYS A 454 -18.85 -87.47 -48.25
N LEU A 455 -20.08 -87.00 -48.07
CA LEU A 455 -20.42 -85.57 -48.21
C LEU A 455 -20.47 -84.77 -46.89
N THR A 456 -20.39 -85.42 -45.73
CA THR A 456 -20.55 -84.77 -44.41
C THR A 456 -19.23 -84.37 -43.74
N THR A 457 -18.10 -84.94 -44.17
CA THR A 457 -16.78 -84.72 -43.53
C THR A 457 -16.06 -83.45 -43.99
N GLU A 458 -16.36 -82.94 -45.19
CA GLU A 458 -15.64 -81.81 -45.79
C GLU A 458 -16.11 -80.44 -45.27
N ALA A 459 -17.37 -80.32 -44.86
CA ALA A 459 -17.95 -79.06 -44.38
C ALA A 459 -17.30 -78.56 -43.08
N GLY A 460 -17.20 -79.41 -42.06
CA GLY A 460 -16.63 -79.04 -40.75
C GLY A 460 -15.14 -78.65 -40.81
N ALA A 461 -14.40 -79.16 -41.79
CA ALA A 461 -12.99 -78.81 -42.00
C ALA A 461 -12.79 -77.36 -42.49
N VAL A 462 -13.80 -76.75 -43.14
CA VAL A 462 -13.75 -75.36 -43.61
C VAL A 462 -14.04 -74.39 -42.46
N GLU A 463 -14.99 -74.70 -41.59
CA GLU A 463 -15.39 -73.83 -40.48
C GLU A 463 -14.27 -73.69 -39.44
N LEU A 464 -13.57 -74.79 -39.11
CA LEU A 464 -12.42 -74.78 -38.20
C LEU A 464 -11.25 -73.92 -38.71
N ARG A 465 -11.03 -73.86 -40.03
CA ARG A 465 -10.02 -72.94 -40.61
C ARG A 465 -10.44 -71.47 -40.45
N ARG A 466 -11.74 -71.19 -40.54
CA ARG A 466 -12.30 -69.83 -40.44
C ARG A 466 -12.35 -69.30 -39.00
N SER A 467 -12.38 -70.15 -37.97
CA SER A 467 -12.19 -69.72 -36.58
C SER A 467 -10.72 -69.40 -36.28
N MET A 468 -9.80 -70.29 -36.65
CA MET A 468 -8.35 -70.08 -36.46
C MET A 468 -7.85 -68.78 -37.09
N GLN A 469 -8.29 -68.48 -38.31
CA GLN A 469 -7.95 -67.24 -39.02
C GLN A 469 -8.34 -65.97 -38.23
N LYS A 470 -9.53 -65.96 -37.61
CA LYS A 470 -10.00 -64.83 -36.79
C LYS A 470 -9.21 -64.64 -35.50
N GLU A 471 -8.72 -65.72 -34.90
CA GLU A 471 -7.87 -65.61 -33.70
C GLU A 471 -6.46 -65.08 -34.03
N HIS A 472 -5.92 -65.37 -35.22
CA HIS A 472 -4.68 -64.75 -35.69
C HIS A 472 -4.87 -63.24 -35.95
N GLU A 473 -5.94 -62.84 -36.64
CA GLU A 473 -6.27 -61.43 -36.88
C GLU A 473 -6.45 -60.63 -35.57
N ARG A 474 -6.96 -61.26 -34.51
CA ARG A 474 -7.04 -60.68 -33.16
C ARG A 474 -5.68 -60.56 -32.47
N ALA A 475 -4.83 -61.58 -32.59
CA ALA A 475 -3.50 -61.57 -32.00
C ALA A 475 -2.61 -60.46 -32.62
N ASP A 476 -2.68 -60.28 -33.94
CA ASP A 476 -1.95 -59.23 -34.65
C ASP A 476 -2.43 -57.83 -34.26
N ALA A 477 -3.73 -57.62 -34.07
CA ALA A 477 -4.28 -56.36 -33.58
C ALA A 477 -3.76 -56.03 -32.16
N LEU A 478 -3.80 -56.99 -31.24
CA LEU A 478 -3.27 -56.82 -29.88
C LEU A 478 -1.75 -56.55 -29.85
N ALA A 479 -0.99 -57.14 -30.77
CA ALA A 479 0.44 -56.86 -30.92
C ALA A 479 0.70 -55.42 -31.40
N GLN A 480 -0.14 -54.88 -32.29
CA GLN A 480 -0.08 -53.48 -32.74
C GLN A 480 -0.45 -52.51 -31.61
N ASP A 481 -1.52 -52.77 -30.85
CA ASP A 481 -1.90 -51.95 -29.70
C ASP A 481 -0.81 -51.90 -28.62
N LEU A 482 -0.16 -53.04 -28.31
CA LEU A 482 0.96 -53.10 -27.38
C LEU A 482 2.19 -52.34 -27.90
N SER A 483 2.44 -52.34 -29.21
CA SER A 483 3.50 -51.55 -29.85
C SER A 483 3.22 -50.04 -29.73
N MET A 484 1.98 -49.62 -30.01
CA MET A 484 1.54 -48.23 -29.86
C MET A 484 1.57 -47.77 -28.40
N ALA A 485 1.19 -48.63 -27.45
CA ALA A 485 1.28 -48.35 -26.01
C ALA A 485 2.73 -48.13 -25.56
N ARG A 486 3.66 -49.01 -25.94
CA ARG A 486 5.10 -48.85 -25.66
C ARG A 486 5.67 -47.57 -26.25
N THR A 487 5.29 -47.22 -27.48
CA THR A 487 5.72 -45.98 -28.13
C THR A 487 5.22 -44.73 -27.41
N LYS A 488 3.98 -44.75 -26.90
CA LYS A 488 3.42 -43.66 -26.08
C LYS A 488 4.14 -43.54 -24.72
N ILE A 489 4.45 -44.65 -24.06
CA ILE A 489 5.20 -44.67 -22.79
C ILE A 489 6.56 -43.99 -22.99
N TYR A 490 7.34 -44.40 -23.99
CA TYR A 490 8.65 -43.81 -24.29
C TYR A 490 8.57 -42.30 -24.60
N ALA A 491 7.51 -41.87 -25.30
CA ALA A 491 7.26 -40.45 -25.57
C ALA A 491 6.97 -39.64 -24.28
N TYR A 492 6.21 -40.20 -23.34
CA TYR A 492 5.94 -39.56 -22.04
C TYR A 492 7.18 -39.57 -21.12
N GLU A 493 7.97 -40.64 -21.11
CA GLU A 493 9.24 -40.71 -20.39
C GLU A 493 10.23 -39.64 -20.90
N ALA A 494 10.33 -39.48 -22.23
CA ALA A 494 11.15 -38.44 -22.84
C ALA A 494 10.64 -37.00 -22.57
N GLN A 495 9.33 -36.80 -22.38
CA GLN A 495 8.77 -35.52 -21.93
C GLN A 495 9.05 -35.26 -20.45
N ALA A 496 8.90 -36.28 -19.59
CA ALA A 496 9.20 -36.18 -18.16
C ALA A 496 10.70 -35.91 -17.90
N ALA A 497 11.59 -36.52 -18.67
CA ALA A 497 13.03 -36.22 -18.63
C ALA A 497 13.31 -34.74 -18.93
N LYS A 498 12.76 -34.20 -20.03
CA LYS A 498 12.91 -32.78 -20.40
C LYS A 498 12.36 -31.84 -19.33
N ALA A 499 11.17 -32.10 -18.80
CA ALA A 499 10.59 -31.29 -17.73
C ALA A 499 11.44 -31.32 -16.44
N ASN A 500 12.09 -32.44 -16.13
CA ASN A 500 13.03 -32.54 -15.02
C ASN A 500 14.35 -31.77 -15.28
N ASP A 501 14.88 -31.81 -16.50
CA ASP A 501 16.07 -31.04 -16.91
C ASP A 501 15.79 -29.53 -16.90
N GLU A 502 14.63 -29.10 -17.39
CA GLU A 502 14.15 -27.70 -17.33
C GLU A 502 14.00 -27.23 -15.88
N ALA A 503 13.38 -28.04 -15.02
CA ALA A 503 13.28 -27.74 -13.58
C ALA A 503 14.65 -27.75 -12.88
N ALA A 504 15.62 -28.52 -13.36
CA ALA A 504 17.00 -28.52 -12.86
C ALA A 504 17.80 -27.30 -13.36
N GLN A 505 17.47 -26.75 -14.53
CA GLN A 505 18.03 -25.48 -15.02
C GLN A 505 17.43 -24.28 -14.28
N GLN A 506 16.11 -24.24 -14.06
CA GLN A 506 15.45 -23.18 -13.28
C GLN A 506 16.00 -23.09 -11.85
N LYS A 507 16.21 -24.22 -11.17
CA LYS A 507 16.86 -24.25 -9.85
C LYS A 507 18.31 -23.75 -9.86
N LYS A 508 19.02 -23.85 -10.99
CA LYS A 508 20.39 -23.31 -11.14
C LYS A 508 20.38 -21.81 -11.38
N SER A 509 19.43 -21.26 -12.15
CA SER A 509 19.27 -19.81 -12.27
C SER A 509 18.82 -19.19 -10.96
N GLU A 510 17.81 -19.76 -10.27
CA GLU A 510 17.37 -19.28 -8.94
C GLU A 510 18.51 -19.33 -7.89
N ALA A 511 19.36 -20.36 -7.94
CA ALA A 511 20.55 -20.43 -7.10
C ALA A 511 21.59 -19.35 -7.45
N GLY A 512 21.74 -19.00 -8.73
CA GLY A 512 22.55 -17.89 -9.22
C GLY A 512 22.01 -16.54 -8.77
N ASP A 513 20.75 -16.24 -9.07
CA ASP A 513 20.07 -14.98 -8.72
C ASP A 513 20.10 -14.73 -7.20
N THR A 514 19.86 -15.78 -6.39
CA THR A 514 19.96 -15.66 -4.94
C THR A 514 21.41 -15.63 -4.42
N ALA A 515 22.41 -16.05 -5.18
CA ALA A 515 23.81 -15.82 -4.85
C ALA A 515 24.25 -14.38 -5.17
N GLU A 516 23.84 -13.84 -6.32
CA GLU A 516 24.08 -12.44 -6.69
C GLU A 516 23.39 -11.46 -5.73
N LEU A 517 22.13 -11.75 -5.33
CA LEU A 517 21.40 -10.95 -4.34
C LEU A 517 22.06 -11.00 -2.95
N ARG A 518 22.63 -12.14 -2.54
CA ARG A 518 23.44 -12.21 -1.31
C ARG A 518 24.72 -11.39 -1.44
N GLN A 519 25.38 -11.40 -2.60
CA GLN A 519 26.60 -10.65 -2.84
C GLN A 519 26.35 -9.13 -2.91
N SER A 520 25.23 -8.69 -3.49
CA SER A 520 24.85 -7.26 -3.51
C SER A 520 24.50 -6.76 -2.11
N LEU A 521 23.72 -7.53 -1.34
CA LEU A 521 23.43 -7.22 0.07
C LEU A 521 24.72 -7.16 0.93
N GLN A 522 25.68 -8.07 0.71
CA GLN A 522 26.96 -8.06 1.41
C GLN A 522 27.79 -6.80 1.07
N ARG A 523 27.81 -6.38 -0.21
CA ARG A 523 28.44 -5.12 -0.64
C ARG A 523 27.76 -3.89 -0.01
N GLU A 524 26.43 -3.91 0.11
CA GLU A 524 25.68 -2.84 0.77
C GLU A 524 25.98 -2.76 2.26
N GLN A 525 25.98 -3.89 2.97
CA GLN A 525 26.37 -3.96 4.39
C GLN A 525 27.81 -3.48 4.63
N GLN A 526 28.74 -3.80 3.73
CA GLN A 526 30.11 -3.28 3.79
C GLN A 526 30.17 -1.76 3.60
N ARG A 527 29.40 -1.20 2.65
CA ARG A 527 29.29 0.25 2.43
C ARG A 527 28.65 0.97 3.62
N ALA A 528 27.55 0.44 4.16
CA ALA A 528 26.91 0.96 5.37
C ALA A 528 27.87 0.94 6.56
N GLY A 529 28.65 -0.14 6.73
CA GLY A 529 29.69 -0.25 7.75
C GLY A 529 30.88 0.69 7.55
N GLN A 530 31.21 1.06 6.31
CA GLN A 530 32.19 2.13 6.00
C GLN A 530 31.62 3.49 6.41
N LEU A 531 30.44 3.85 5.91
CA LEU A 531 29.77 5.12 6.23
C LEU A 531 29.55 5.32 7.73
N ALA A 532 29.22 4.26 8.47
CA ALA A 532 29.10 4.31 9.93
C ALA A 532 30.43 4.65 10.63
N ARG A 533 31.57 4.13 10.15
CA ARG A 533 32.90 4.50 10.66
C ARG A 533 33.26 5.93 10.30
N ASP A 534 33.02 6.35 9.06
CA ASP A 534 33.31 7.72 8.61
C ASP A 534 32.49 8.77 9.38
N LEU A 535 31.23 8.45 9.71
CA LEU A 535 30.38 9.29 10.55
C LEU A 535 30.84 9.33 12.02
N ALA A 536 31.37 8.22 12.56
CA ALA A 536 31.93 8.16 13.91
C ALA A 536 33.31 8.85 14.03
N ILE A 537 34.11 8.86 12.96
CA ILE A 537 35.31 9.71 12.86
C ILE A 537 34.87 11.17 12.84
N LYS A 538 33.95 11.53 11.95
CA LYS A 538 33.43 12.90 11.83
C LYS A 538 32.63 13.39 13.04
N SER A 539 32.15 12.52 13.93
CA SER A 539 31.60 12.94 15.22
C SER A 539 32.74 13.28 16.17
N ARG A 540 33.71 12.37 16.36
CA ARG A 540 34.90 12.59 17.21
C ARG A 540 35.67 13.86 16.83
N GLU A 541 35.79 14.16 15.53
CA GLU A 541 36.37 15.43 15.05
C GLU A 541 35.60 16.66 15.54
N ARG A 542 34.26 16.63 15.48
CA ARG A 542 33.41 17.73 15.99
C ARG A 542 33.37 17.79 17.52
N ASP A 543 33.41 16.65 18.19
CA ASP A 543 33.44 16.55 19.65
C ASP A 543 34.78 17.09 20.19
N ALA A 544 35.89 16.82 19.49
CA ALA A 544 37.20 17.40 19.77
C ALA A 544 37.23 18.91 19.49
N GLN A 545 36.71 19.38 18.35
CA GLN A 545 36.60 20.83 18.06
C GLN A 545 35.73 21.56 19.08
N ALA A 546 34.65 20.95 19.57
CA ALA A 546 33.81 21.50 20.63
C ALA A 546 34.56 21.56 21.98
N ALA A 547 35.36 20.52 22.30
CA ALA A 547 36.21 20.51 23.48
C ALA A 547 37.28 21.61 23.40
N GLU A 548 37.99 21.73 22.29
CA GLU A 548 38.99 22.78 22.03
C GLU A 548 38.38 24.19 22.13
N ALA A 549 37.22 24.43 21.51
CA ALA A 549 36.51 25.71 21.62
C ALA A 549 36.09 26.01 23.06
N SER A 550 35.62 25.01 23.82
CA SER A 550 35.27 25.18 25.23
C SER A 550 36.50 25.49 26.11
N ALA A 551 37.65 24.89 25.80
CA ALA A 551 38.92 25.15 26.48
C ALA A 551 39.44 26.56 26.17
N GLN A 552 39.31 27.04 24.93
CA GLN A 552 39.63 28.41 24.56
C GLN A 552 38.75 29.43 25.29
N VAL A 553 37.43 29.19 25.38
CA VAL A 553 36.50 30.04 26.16
C VAL A 553 36.85 30.03 27.65
N ALA A 554 37.20 28.87 28.22
CA ALA A 554 37.65 28.77 29.61
C ALA A 554 38.97 29.53 29.85
N ALA A 555 39.94 29.42 28.94
CA ALA A 555 41.20 30.15 29.01
C ALA A 555 41.01 31.67 28.89
N MET A 556 40.17 32.13 27.95
CA MET A 556 39.81 33.55 27.83
C MET A 556 39.12 34.07 29.10
N LYS A 557 38.24 33.27 29.71
CA LYS A 557 37.59 33.62 30.98
C LYS A 557 38.63 33.74 32.11
N GLN A 558 39.55 32.79 32.24
CA GLN A 558 40.62 32.85 33.25
C GLN A 558 41.55 34.05 33.04
N ALA A 559 41.93 34.35 31.80
CA ALA A 559 42.73 35.54 31.47
C ALA A 559 41.99 36.85 31.81
N ALA A 560 40.69 36.93 31.55
CA ALA A 560 39.86 38.08 31.94
C ALA A 560 39.71 38.21 33.46
N GLU A 561 39.56 37.10 34.19
CA GLU A 561 39.53 37.09 35.65
C GLU A 561 40.89 37.51 36.24
N GLN A 562 42.01 37.03 35.68
CA GLN A 562 43.37 37.46 36.05
C GLN A 562 43.56 38.97 35.83
N ALA A 563 43.30 39.47 34.62
CA ALA A 563 43.40 40.90 34.31
C ALA A 563 42.51 41.76 35.22
N ALA A 564 41.30 41.29 35.57
CA ALA A 564 40.44 41.97 36.53
C ALA A 564 41.01 41.96 37.96
N THR A 565 41.70 40.90 38.40
CA THR A 565 42.40 40.90 39.70
C THR A 565 43.63 41.80 39.70
N GLU A 566 44.38 41.86 38.60
CA GLU A 566 45.52 42.78 38.45
C GLU A 566 45.05 44.24 38.52
N GLN A 567 44.02 44.61 37.75
CA GLN A 567 43.40 45.94 37.80
C GLN A 567 42.89 46.30 39.20
N ARG A 568 42.25 45.36 39.91
CA ARG A 568 41.85 45.56 41.32
C ARG A 568 43.06 45.81 42.23
N SER A 569 44.15 45.07 42.06
CA SER A 569 45.38 45.26 42.85
C SER A 569 46.06 46.62 42.57
N LEU A 570 46.02 47.10 41.32
CA LEU A 570 46.51 48.42 40.94
C LEU A 570 45.65 49.53 41.56
N LEU A 571 44.31 49.42 41.47
CA LEU A 571 43.38 50.35 42.11
C LEU A 571 43.51 50.36 43.64
N GLN A 572 43.82 49.23 44.28
CA GLN A 572 44.14 49.16 45.72
C GLN A 572 45.46 49.87 46.05
N ARG A 573 46.50 49.71 45.22
CA ARG A 573 47.79 50.42 45.37
C ARG A 573 47.62 51.94 45.21
N GLU A 574 46.85 52.39 44.22
CA GLU A 574 46.55 53.82 44.02
C GLU A 574 45.72 54.41 45.17
N ARG A 575 44.75 53.65 45.73
CA ARG A 575 44.04 54.07 46.94
C ARG A 575 44.98 54.19 48.15
N GLY A 576 45.84 53.20 48.39
CA GLY A 576 46.84 53.28 49.46
C GLY A 576 47.82 54.44 49.31
N ARG A 577 48.21 54.78 48.06
CA ARG A 577 49.00 55.97 47.74
C ARG A 577 48.23 57.26 48.03
N ALA A 578 46.97 57.35 47.63
CA ALA A 578 46.12 58.52 47.89
C ALA A 578 45.88 58.73 49.40
N GLU A 579 45.60 57.67 50.14
CA GLU A 579 45.48 57.72 51.61
C GLU A 579 46.78 58.15 52.29
N GLN A 580 47.94 57.76 51.76
CA GLN A 580 49.23 58.20 52.30
C GLN A 580 49.44 59.69 52.03
N LEU A 581 49.20 60.16 50.80
CA LEU A 581 49.26 61.58 50.45
C LEU A 581 48.27 62.42 51.29
N GLU A 582 47.09 61.90 51.62
CA GLU A 582 46.15 62.56 52.52
C GLU A 582 46.71 62.66 53.95
N LYS A 583 47.31 61.59 54.48
CA LYS A 583 47.98 61.58 55.80
C LYS A 583 49.15 62.57 55.83
N ASP A 584 49.96 62.61 54.76
CA ASP A 584 51.14 63.48 54.63
C ASP A 584 50.72 64.97 54.53
N LEU A 585 49.66 65.27 53.76
CA LEU A 585 49.03 66.60 53.73
C LEU A 585 48.38 66.96 55.07
N ALA A 586 47.84 65.99 55.82
CA ALA A 586 47.28 66.21 57.15
C ALA A 586 48.36 66.41 58.24
N SER A 587 49.58 65.87 58.09
CA SER A 587 50.75 66.33 58.87
C SER A 587 51.17 67.72 58.46
N ALA A 588 51.41 67.98 57.17
CA ALA A 588 51.85 69.30 56.70
C ALA A 588 50.90 70.43 57.13
N ARG A 589 49.57 70.20 57.14
CA ARG A 589 48.58 71.14 57.69
C ARG A 589 48.68 71.33 59.21
N ARG A 590 48.99 70.29 59.99
CA ARG A 590 49.27 70.40 61.44
C ARG A 590 50.57 71.15 61.70
N ASP A 591 51.60 70.90 60.91
CA ASP A 591 52.91 71.57 61.04
C ASP A 591 52.79 73.06 60.68
N ILE A 592 52.10 73.40 59.58
CA ILE A 592 51.73 74.78 59.22
C ILE A 592 50.90 75.43 60.35
N GLY A 593 49.96 74.71 60.97
CA GLY A 593 49.21 75.19 62.13
C GLY A 593 50.08 75.46 63.36
N ALA A 594 51.05 74.59 63.64
CA ALA A 594 52.02 74.76 64.73
C ALA A 594 52.99 75.92 64.48
N HIS A 595 53.37 76.16 63.22
CA HIS A 595 54.15 77.33 62.82
C HIS A 595 53.34 78.63 62.89
N ALA A 596 52.06 78.61 62.48
CA ALA A 596 51.14 79.74 62.63
C ALA A 596 50.94 80.12 64.11
N ALA A 597 50.88 79.14 65.01
CA ALA A 597 50.84 79.35 66.46
C ALA A 597 52.15 79.93 67.06
N LYS A 598 53.19 80.15 66.25
CA LYS A 598 54.48 80.72 66.68
C LYS A 598 54.82 82.06 66.01
N VAL A 599 53.89 82.65 65.26
CA VAL A 599 53.95 84.06 64.85
C VAL A 599 53.21 84.92 65.89
N PRO A 600 53.82 85.95 66.49
CA PRO A 600 53.11 86.82 67.42
C PRO A 600 52.00 87.60 66.70
N SER A 601 50.79 87.56 67.25
CA SER A 601 49.63 88.25 66.70
C SER A 601 49.80 89.76 66.69
N ALA A 602 49.58 90.38 65.53
CA ALA A 602 49.44 91.83 65.37
C ALA A 602 48.09 92.13 64.69
N ALA A 603 47.14 92.63 65.47
CA ALA A 603 45.80 93.02 65.07
C ALA A 603 45.28 94.10 66.04
N PRO A 604 44.16 94.81 65.77
CA PRO A 604 43.39 94.88 64.51
C PRO A 604 43.25 96.31 63.97
N GLN A 605 42.72 96.47 62.76
CA GLN A 605 41.82 97.59 62.42
C GLN A 605 40.73 97.13 61.45
N ALA A 606 39.56 97.78 61.49
CA ALA A 606 38.39 97.42 60.68
C ALA A 606 37.63 98.66 60.20
N VAL A 607 37.33 98.69 58.90
CA VAL A 607 36.36 99.57 58.21
C VAL A 607 35.87 98.77 56.99
N THR A 608 34.68 98.15 56.98
CA THR A 608 33.28 98.65 56.89
C THR A 608 32.81 99.02 55.48
N ALA A 609 31.61 98.53 55.14
CA ALA A 609 30.81 98.73 53.93
C ALA A 609 31.26 98.01 52.63
N GLY A 610 30.39 97.26 51.92
CA GLY A 610 29.06 96.78 52.32
C GLY A 610 28.16 96.25 51.18
N ALA A 611 27.18 95.42 51.53
CA ALA A 611 25.97 95.02 50.76
C ALA A 611 26.20 94.27 49.40
N THR A 612 25.34 93.37 48.91
CA THR A 612 24.12 92.65 49.37
C THR A 612 24.39 91.12 49.22
N GLY A 613 23.57 90.12 49.56
CA GLY A 613 22.15 90.03 49.90
C GLY A 613 21.46 88.91 49.11
N ARG A 614 21.87 87.65 49.37
CA ARG A 614 21.00 86.49 49.69
C ARG A 614 19.79 86.16 48.78
N ALA A 615 19.87 85.04 48.07
CA ALA A 615 18.78 84.03 47.97
C ALA A 615 19.32 82.65 47.51
N ALA A 616 18.64 81.57 47.91
CA ALA A 616 18.69 80.21 47.33
C ALA A 616 17.29 79.94 46.71
N PRO A 617 16.99 78.85 45.96
CA PRO A 617 17.44 77.45 46.10
C PRO A 617 18.07 76.92 44.78
N GLU A 618 18.20 75.63 44.42
CA GLU A 618 17.75 74.35 45.01
C GLU A 618 18.69 73.17 44.65
N ALA A 619 18.33 71.95 45.06
CA ALA A 619 19.01 70.70 44.71
C ALA A 619 18.55 70.13 43.35
N PRO A 620 19.32 69.15 42.81
CA PRO A 620 18.69 68.04 42.10
C PRO A 620 19.13 66.68 42.66
N ALA A 621 18.15 65.86 43.05
CA ALA A 621 18.35 64.45 43.37
C ALA A 621 17.34 63.58 42.62
N ARG A 622 17.73 63.04 41.46
CA ARG A 622 16.99 61.92 40.84
C ARG A 622 17.86 61.02 39.97
N ALA A 623 17.42 59.77 39.88
CA ALA A 623 18.17 58.61 39.39
C ALA A 623 18.59 58.68 37.90
N PRO A 624 19.65 57.94 37.50
CA PRO A 624 19.97 57.71 36.10
C PRO A 624 18.88 56.84 35.45
N VAL A 625 18.19 57.36 34.44
CA VAL A 625 17.30 56.57 33.58
C VAL A 625 18.14 55.97 32.46
N ARG A 626 17.93 54.68 32.18
CA ARG A 626 18.68 53.94 31.15
C ARG A 626 18.42 54.52 29.74
N PRO A 627 19.43 54.58 28.86
CA PRO A 627 19.17 54.52 27.43
C PRO A 627 18.70 53.10 27.08
N THR A 628 17.40 52.86 27.10
CA THR A 628 16.83 51.70 26.41
C THR A 628 16.78 52.00 24.92
N GLU A 629 17.65 51.34 24.16
CA GLU A 629 17.63 51.35 22.69
C GLU A 629 16.33 50.71 22.18
N SER A 630 15.26 51.50 22.07
CA SER A 630 14.05 51.06 21.40
C SER A 630 14.26 51.18 19.90
N GLN A 631 14.79 50.14 19.28
CA GLN A 631 14.92 50.04 17.83
C GLN A 631 13.54 50.21 17.18
N ALA A 632 13.35 51.32 16.47
CA ALA A 632 12.16 51.55 15.65
C ALA A 632 12.25 50.72 14.35
N THR A 633 12.07 49.41 14.47
CA THR A 633 11.88 48.53 13.31
C THR A 633 10.67 49.02 12.51
N VAL A 634 10.86 49.27 11.21
CA VAL A 634 9.81 49.79 10.33
C VAL A 634 8.70 48.76 10.16
N ALA A 635 7.64 48.91 10.96
CA ALA A 635 6.47 48.04 10.92
C ALA A 635 5.69 48.26 9.61
N ARG A 636 5.68 47.23 8.75
CA ARG A 636 4.88 47.23 7.52
C ARG A 636 3.39 47.05 7.86
N THR A 637 2.53 47.71 7.12
CA THR A 637 1.09 47.89 7.42
C THR A 637 0.34 46.56 7.58
N PRO A 638 -0.37 46.31 8.71
CA PRO A 638 -1.11 45.06 8.95
C PRO A 638 -2.52 45.07 8.34
N ALA A 639 -2.70 45.57 7.12
CA ALA A 639 -4.01 45.67 6.45
C ALA A 639 -4.52 44.34 5.86
N ASN A 640 -3.73 43.26 5.93
CA ASN A 640 -4.04 41.96 5.31
C ASN A 640 -4.31 40.85 6.35
N ALA A 641 -4.23 41.14 7.65
CA ALA A 641 -4.08 40.12 8.70
C ALA A 641 -5.34 39.27 8.96
N GLU A 642 -6.54 39.87 8.90
CA GLU A 642 -7.77 39.23 9.38
C GLU A 642 -8.31 38.09 8.49
N VAL A 643 -7.93 38.07 7.20
CA VAL A 643 -8.24 36.96 6.29
C VAL A 643 -7.35 35.75 6.62
N HIS A 644 -6.03 35.96 6.66
CA HIS A 644 -5.04 34.91 6.93
C HIS A 644 -5.17 34.28 8.32
N LEU A 645 -5.73 34.99 9.31
CA LEU A 645 -5.97 34.43 10.65
C LEU A 645 -7.01 33.29 10.64
N ASN A 646 -8.06 33.38 9.82
CA ASN A 646 -9.09 32.34 9.74
C ASN A 646 -8.62 31.10 8.96
N ASP A 647 -7.81 31.30 7.92
CA ASP A 647 -7.19 30.20 7.19
C ASP A 647 -6.11 29.52 8.04
N GLY A 648 -5.21 30.28 8.68
CA GLY A 648 -4.22 29.72 9.62
C GLY A 648 -4.84 28.95 10.79
N ALA A 649 -6.01 29.40 11.30
CA ALA A 649 -6.77 28.66 12.31
C ALA A 649 -7.44 27.38 11.77
N GLN A 650 -7.64 27.24 10.45
CA GLN A 650 -8.07 26.00 9.80
C GLN A 650 -6.87 25.09 9.47
N GLU A 651 -5.77 25.65 8.97
CA GLU A 651 -4.49 24.93 8.78
C GLU A 651 -4.07 24.21 10.05
N ALA A 652 -4.01 24.93 11.19
CA ALA A 652 -3.58 24.36 12.46
C ALA A 652 -4.47 23.20 12.92
N ARG A 653 -5.79 23.29 12.72
CA ARG A 653 -6.74 22.20 13.03
C ARG A 653 -6.58 21.00 12.10
N LEU A 654 -6.31 21.22 10.81
CA LEU A 654 -6.08 20.15 9.84
C LEU A 654 -4.72 19.46 10.06
N ILE A 655 -3.65 20.21 10.38
CA ILE A 655 -2.34 19.67 10.76
C ILE A 655 -2.46 18.84 12.05
N ALA A 656 -3.19 19.33 13.07
CA ALA A 656 -3.44 18.57 14.29
C ALA A 656 -4.20 17.26 14.00
N ARG A 657 -5.26 17.30 13.19
CA ARG A 657 -6.00 16.12 12.74
C ARG A 657 -5.12 15.13 11.98
N ALA A 658 -4.20 15.62 11.13
CA ALA A 658 -3.28 14.76 10.41
C ALA A 658 -2.25 14.08 11.31
N ARG A 659 -1.74 14.77 12.35
CA ARG A 659 -0.85 14.16 13.35
C ARG A 659 -1.52 13.00 14.09
N LEU A 660 -2.80 13.17 14.49
CA LEU A 660 -3.59 12.09 15.08
C LEU A 660 -3.78 10.89 14.11
N LEU A 661 -3.88 11.13 12.81
CA LEU A 661 -3.93 10.05 11.80
C LEU A 661 -2.57 9.33 11.66
N VAL A 662 -1.45 10.06 11.70
CA VAL A 662 -0.10 9.46 11.75
C VAL A 662 0.09 8.62 13.01
N GLU A 663 -0.29 9.14 14.19
CA GLU A 663 -0.20 8.43 15.48
C GLU A 663 -1.07 7.16 15.51
N ARG A 664 -2.19 7.14 14.78
CA ARG A 664 -3.04 5.96 14.60
C ARG A 664 -2.51 4.99 13.51
N GLY A 665 -1.43 5.34 12.82
CA GLY A 665 -0.85 4.57 11.71
C GLY A 665 -1.54 4.76 10.36
N ASP A 666 -2.55 5.61 10.25
CA ASP A 666 -3.22 5.95 8.98
C ASP A 666 -2.44 7.02 8.20
N ILE A 667 -1.30 6.61 7.66
CA ILE A 667 -0.46 7.42 6.79
C ILE A 667 -1.19 7.83 5.50
N GLY A 668 -2.19 7.05 5.06
CA GLY A 668 -3.00 7.35 3.87
C GLY A 668 -3.92 8.54 4.10
N GLY A 669 -4.75 8.49 5.16
CA GLY A 669 -5.58 9.59 5.60
C GLY A 669 -4.78 10.83 5.99
N ALA A 670 -3.65 10.64 6.68
CA ALA A 670 -2.75 11.74 7.03
C ALA A 670 -2.22 12.49 5.79
N ARG A 671 -1.75 11.76 4.76
CA ARG A 671 -1.30 12.36 3.49
C ARG A 671 -2.38 13.22 2.84
N ILE A 672 -3.61 12.71 2.72
CA ILE A 672 -4.74 13.45 2.09
C ILE A 672 -5.05 14.75 2.86
N VAL A 673 -5.03 14.72 4.19
CA VAL A 673 -5.28 15.91 5.02
C VAL A 673 -4.12 16.92 4.92
N LEU A 674 -2.86 16.45 4.88
CA LEU A 674 -1.68 17.31 4.80
C LEU A 674 -1.45 17.90 3.40
N GLU A 675 -1.73 17.16 2.34
CA GLU A 675 -1.62 17.60 0.95
C GLU A 675 -2.51 18.83 0.72
N ARG A 676 -3.78 18.77 1.16
CA ARG A 676 -4.72 19.90 1.11
C ARG A 676 -4.27 21.15 1.89
N VAL A 677 -3.43 21.00 2.92
CA VAL A 677 -2.92 22.13 3.71
C VAL A 677 -1.58 22.64 3.16
N ALA A 678 -0.78 21.77 2.54
CA ALA A 678 0.41 22.16 1.78
C ALA A 678 0.03 22.91 0.49
N GLU A 679 -1.09 22.57 -0.16
CA GLU A 679 -1.68 23.31 -1.29
C GLU A 679 -2.05 24.75 -0.94
N MET A 680 -2.45 25.02 0.32
CA MET A 680 -2.71 26.38 0.82
C MET A 680 -1.43 27.18 1.11
N GLY A 681 -0.24 26.58 0.88
CA GLY A 681 1.05 27.23 1.09
C GLY A 681 1.67 27.01 2.48
N SER A 682 1.05 26.19 3.33
CA SER A 682 1.51 26.00 4.70
C SER A 682 2.85 25.25 4.77
N ALA A 683 3.88 25.93 5.27
CA ALA A 683 5.21 25.35 5.45
C ALA A 683 5.20 24.14 6.40
N GLN A 684 4.42 24.22 7.49
CA GLN A 684 4.33 23.16 8.50
C GLN A 684 3.60 21.92 7.97
N ALA A 685 2.57 22.10 7.14
CA ALA A 685 1.94 20.97 6.44
C ALA A 685 2.89 20.36 5.41
N SER A 686 3.65 21.17 4.67
CA SER A 686 4.66 20.68 3.72
C SER A 686 5.73 19.83 4.40
N PHE A 687 6.19 20.24 5.59
CA PHE A 687 7.13 19.46 6.41
C PHE A 687 6.52 18.14 6.89
N ALA A 688 5.32 18.17 7.49
CA ALA A 688 4.66 16.97 7.97
C ALA A 688 4.27 16.01 6.81
N LEU A 689 3.93 16.54 5.64
CA LEU A 689 3.70 15.72 4.44
C LEU A 689 4.99 15.03 4.00
N ALA A 690 6.13 15.75 4.01
CA ALA A 690 7.43 15.16 3.72
C ALA A 690 7.76 13.99 4.69
N GLU A 691 7.46 14.14 5.98
CA GLU A 691 7.59 13.06 6.98
C GLU A 691 6.80 11.81 6.61
N THR A 692 5.56 11.97 6.10
CA THR A 692 4.75 10.82 5.65
C THR A 692 5.28 10.14 4.38
N TYR A 693 6.19 10.75 3.63
CA TYR A 693 6.84 10.14 2.45
C TYR A 693 8.27 9.66 2.73
N ASP A 694 8.92 10.17 3.77
CA ASP A 694 10.30 9.84 4.13
C ASP A 694 10.41 8.38 4.63
N PRO A 695 11.10 7.47 3.90
CA PRO A 695 11.19 6.06 4.29
C PRO A 695 11.93 5.83 5.61
N ARG A 696 12.78 6.78 6.04
CA ARG A 696 13.49 6.69 7.33
C ARG A 696 12.52 6.98 8.48
N ILE A 697 11.66 7.98 8.30
CA ILE A 697 10.63 8.35 9.29
C ILE A 697 9.54 7.27 9.38
N LEU A 698 9.05 6.77 8.24
CA LEU A 698 8.12 5.63 8.19
C LEU A 698 8.70 4.37 8.88
N SER A 699 10.01 4.13 8.75
CA SER A 699 10.69 3.06 9.48
C SER A 699 10.70 3.29 11.00
N THR A 700 10.89 4.53 11.47
CA THR A 700 10.81 4.85 12.91
C THR A 700 9.37 4.83 13.47
N TRP A 701 8.36 5.04 12.62
CA TRP A 701 6.95 4.89 13.00
C TRP A 701 6.45 3.44 12.93
N GLY A 702 7.27 2.49 12.46
CA GLY A 702 6.94 1.06 12.41
C GLY A 702 5.81 0.70 11.44
N THR A 703 5.49 1.56 10.47
CA THR A 703 4.33 1.38 9.58
C THR A 703 4.64 0.38 8.46
N TYR A 704 4.28 -0.88 8.66
CA TYR A 704 4.43 -1.92 7.64
C TYR A 704 3.38 -1.79 6.52
N GLY A 705 3.84 -1.79 5.26
CA GLY A 705 2.99 -1.79 4.06
C GLY A 705 2.86 -0.45 3.35
N THR A 706 3.16 0.67 4.01
CA THR A 706 3.11 2.02 3.41
C THR A 706 4.41 2.33 2.66
N ARG A 707 4.34 2.44 1.32
CA ARG A 707 5.53 2.78 0.51
C ARG A 707 5.92 4.25 0.71
N GLY A 708 7.16 4.47 1.13
CA GLY A 708 7.82 5.79 1.13
C GLY A 708 8.29 6.19 -0.26
N ASP A 709 8.46 7.50 -0.47
CA ASP A 709 8.98 8.12 -1.68
C ASP A 709 10.02 9.17 -1.29
N ALA A 710 11.30 8.77 -1.35
CA ALA A 710 12.42 9.63 -0.97
C ALA A 710 12.62 10.82 -1.93
N THR A 711 12.02 10.81 -3.14
CA THR A 711 12.08 11.94 -4.07
C THR A 711 11.05 12.98 -3.66
N LYS A 712 9.77 12.59 -3.53
CA LYS A 712 8.72 13.50 -3.03
C LYS A 712 9.03 14.06 -1.65
N ALA A 713 9.58 13.27 -0.74
CA ALA A 713 10.00 13.75 0.57
C ALA A 713 11.05 14.88 0.47
N ARG A 714 12.03 14.79 -0.43
CA ARG A 714 13.01 15.87 -0.68
C ARG A 714 12.34 17.13 -1.22
N ASP A 715 11.47 17.00 -2.21
CA ASP A 715 10.80 18.16 -2.82
C ASP A 715 9.90 18.90 -1.82
N LEU A 716 9.23 18.15 -0.94
CA LEU A 716 8.39 18.70 0.13
C LEU A 716 9.21 19.30 1.28
N TYR A 717 10.34 18.70 1.68
CA TYR A 717 11.26 19.33 2.63
C TYR A 717 11.90 20.60 2.05
N ALA A 718 12.19 20.65 0.74
CA ALA A 718 12.69 21.88 0.10
C ALA A 718 11.64 23.00 0.10
N LYS A 719 10.36 22.67 -0.13
CA LYS A 719 9.23 23.62 0.03
C LYS A 719 9.08 24.09 1.48
N ALA A 720 9.25 23.20 2.45
CA ALA A 720 9.24 23.56 3.88
C ALA A 720 10.44 24.43 4.31
N GLU A 721 11.64 24.21 3.75
CA GLU A 721 12.80 25.08 3.97
C GLU A 721 12.56 26.48 3.38
N ALA A 722 12.01 26.56 2.16
CA ALA A 722 11.61 27.85 1.55
C ALA A 722 10.53 28.58 2.39
N GLY A 723 9.66 27.83 3.06
CA GLY A 723 8.72 28.31 4.06
C GLY A 723 9.31 28.61 5.45
N GLY A 724 10.64 28.54 5.62
CA GLY A 724 11.36 28.97 6.83
C GLY A 724 11.63 27.89 7.89
N ILE A 725 11.28 26.62 7.65
CA ILE A 725 11.47 25.54 8.61
C ILE A 725 12.92 25.00 8.53
N LYS A 726 13.69 25.18 9.62
CA LYS A 726 15.12 24.86 9.66
C LYS A 726 15.37 23.36 9.79
N GLU A 727 14.45 22.66 10.43
CA GLU A 727 14.39 21.22 10.60
C GLU A 727 14.26 20.51 9.24
N ALA A 728 13.60 21.15 8.26
CA ALA A 728 13.42 20.63 6.91
C ALA A 728 14.77 20.43 6.20
N LYS A 729 15.69 21.38 6.36
CA LYS A 729 17.06 21.30 5.82
C LYS A 729 17.82 20.08 6.36
N ALA A 730 17.75 19.87 7.69
CA ALA A 730 18.43 18.74 8.33
C ALA A 730 17.88 17.37 7.86
N ARG A 731 16.56 17.29 7.60
CA ARG A 731 15.91 16.11 7.03
C ARG A 731 16.23 15.90 5.55
N PHE A 732 16.25 16.98 4.75
CA PHE A 732 16.67 16.97 3.36
C PHE A 732 18.11 16.44 3.19
N ASP A 733 19.06 16.95 3.98
CA ASP A 733 20.46 16.48 4.00
C ASP A 733 20.64 15.08 4.64
N ALA A 734 19.61 14.55 5.31
CA ALA A 734 19.53 13.16 5.78
C ALA A 734 18.86 12.21 4.76
N LEU A 735 18.20 12.74 3.72
CA LEU A 735 17.75 11.99 2.53
C LEU A 735 18.75 12.09 1.37
N ARG A 736 19.83 12.87 1.50
CA ARG A 736 20.91 13.03 0.51
C ARG A 736 22.13 12.14 0.76
N ARG A 737 22.05 11.25 1.76
CA ARG A 737 23.06 10.29 2.22
C ARG A 737 22.41 8.94 2.46
#